data_AF-A0A0C3JHK1-F1
#
_entry.id   AF-A0A0C3JHK1-F1
#
_cell.length_a   1.000
_cell.length_b   1.000
_cell.length_c   1.000
_cell.angle_alpha   90.00
_cell.angle_beta   90.00
_cell.angle_gamma   90.00
#
_symmetry.space_group_name_H-M   'P 1'
#
loop_
_entity.id
_entity.type
_entity.pdbx_description
1 polymer ?
#
loop_
_entity_poly.entity_id
_entity_poly.type
_entity_poly.pdbx_seq_one_letter_code
_entity_poly.pdbx_strand_id
1 'polypeptide(L)'
;MASQVLRLRRPPEVPKLAAPPKPRHTGILQDQLRRAARRPWNPDYSTAVRILLLLRVAGAMYSNIQDCDEVFNFWEPLHFLEHGNGFQTWEVTPTFAIRSWGYILLHLPLARLGAFFSSGKRPAFFAVRIALAVMSTLCEAKFCRVVVDKVNERVARYLFFMLLFNTGMWIASPALLPSSFVMYATTLAFAHALEPSSLKNGSRTLLVTLLFATGAIVGWPFGLALALPFVFEEFFVFAGDTVVSTEYKRWIITRWKRLFVAGLVSLFIFVPMVAIDSVAYGQWTLVPWNIVRYNIFGGAQRGPDLYGTSPWHFYITNLLLNFNILLILALASLPSLLISYFVDKKRLGNQKSSPGRSSPFTVLALRLVPSYLWIGILSMQAHKEERFMYPIYPLLCFNAAVTLYLLRGWMEVVYVRVTNSPYKASRSTLFGTATLVVVVASGLISISRTLALYHYYHAPLDIYGHFEVFELPRLLNSTGLLPPVQAEVDERDRPNVDLTPIKEFNLRLCVGKEWHRFPGHYLVPTGVGVEFVKSDFAGLLPAHFQRSFGPWWDRQGSKQTPAGLNDLNQEAQEFYVPVESCDYLVDLDFPYHPTSSRQEPRYAIDEDVWQRVVCLPFLDAAHSPKLTRTLWIPGSWWQSKNEFGDYCLLRNEERVHEKERRVAARVQGVDF
;
A
#
# COMPACT_ATOMS: atom_id res chain seq x y z
N MET A 1 45.75 22.50 48.48
CA MET A 1 45.40 21.23 47.81
C MET A 1 45.09 21.54 46.35
N ALA A 2 45.97 21.14 45.44
CA ALA A 2 45.76 21.26 43.99
C ALA A 2 45.48 19.85 43.45
N SER A 3 44.34 19.65 42.80
CA SER A 3 43.93 18.37 42.23
C SER A 3 44.76 18.06 40.98
N GLN A 4 45.59 17.01 41.05
CA GLN A 4 46.24 16.43 39.87
C GLN A 4 45.21 15.57 39.10
N VAL A 5 44.87 15.98 37.89
CA VAL A 5 44.05 15.20 36.97
C VAL A 5 44.97 14.30 36.14
N LEU A 6 45.03 13.01 36.50
CA LEU A 6 45.70 11.98 35.70
C LEU A 6 44.93 11.74 34.39
N ARG A 7 45.42 12.30 33.28
CA ARG A 7 44.91 12.04 31.94
C ARG A 7 45.62 10.80 31.37
N LEU A 8 44.97 9.63 31.47
CA LEU A 8 45.43 8.40 30.82
C LEU A 8 45.42 8.62 29.29
N ARG A 9 46.61 8.61 28.67
CA ARG A 9 46.75 8.62 27.21
C ARG A 9 46.14 7.35 26.65
N ARG A 10 45.11 7.48 25.80
CA ARG A 10 44.57 6.37 25.01
C ARG A 10 45.72 5.75 24.21
N PRO A 11 45.90 4.41 24.20
CA PRO A 11 46.94 3.79 23.38
C PRO A 11 46.74 4.18 21.92
N PRO A 12 47.83 4.31 21.13
CA PRO A 12 47.73 4.67 19.72
C PRO A 12 46.82 3.64 19.03
N GLU A 13 45.72 4.12 18.44
CA GLU A 13 44.82 3.29 17.64
C GLU A 13 45.66 2.68 16.50
N VAL A 14 45.95 1.39 16.59
CA VAL A 14 46.44 0.62 15.44
C VAL A 14 45.45 0.87 14.31
N PRO A 15 45.89 1.39 13.14
CA PRO A 15 44.97 1.63 12.04
C PRO A 15 44.23 0.33 11.74
N LYS A 16 42.91 0.30 11.94
CA LYS A 16 42.10 -0.84 11.51
C LYS A 16 42.36 -1.01 10.02
N LEU A 17 43.08 -2.07 9.65
CA LEU A 17 43.26 -2.48 8.26
C LEU A 17 41.87 -2.52 7.63
N ALA A 18 41.65 -1.64 6.65
CA ALA A 18 40.39 -1.56 5.95
C ALA A 18 40.10 -2.96 5.37
N ALA A 19 38.91 -3.49 5.65
CA ALA A 19 38.51 -4.79 5.15
C ALA A 19 38.69 -4.83 3.61
N PRO A 20 39.21 -5.93 3.05
CA PRO A 20 39.45 -6.02 1.62
C PRO A 20 38.13 -5.75 0.86
N PRO A 21 38.18 -4.97 -0.24
CA PRO A 21 36.98 -4.63 -0.99
C PRO A 21 36.31 -5.91 -1.50
N LYS A 22 34.99 -6.01 -1.30
CA LYS A 22 34.21 -7.18 -1.76
C LYS A 22 34.50 -7.47 -3.25
N PRO A 23 34.67 -8.74 -3.65
CA PRO A 23 34.91 -9.10 -5.04
C PRO A 23 33.77 -8.57 -5.93
N ARG A 24 34.12 -8.02 -7.11
CA ARG A 24 33.15 -7.48 -8.07
C ARG A 24 32.69 -8.59 -9.02
N HIS A 25 31.48 -8.45 -9.57
CA HIS A 25 30.93 -9.36 -10.57
C HIS A 25 30.73 -10.80 -10.05
N THR A 26 30.27 -10.94 -8.82
CA THR A 26 29.91 -12.24 -8.21
C THR A 26 28.43 -12.58 -8.33
N GLY A 27 27.60 -11.62 -8.80
CA GLY A 27 26.17 -11.82 -8.98
C GLY A 27 25.82 -12.64 -10.22
N ILE A 28 24.52 -12.91 -10.40
CA ILE A 28 23.99 -13.67 -11.54
C ILE A 28 24.34 -12.98 -12.89
N LEU A 29 24.30 -11.65 -12.93
CA LEU A 29 24.54 -10.86 -14.15
C LEU A 29 25.91 -10.18 -14.14
N GLN A 30 26.61 -10.29 -15.25
CA GLN A 30 28.03 -9.99 -15.41
C GLN A 30 28.24 -8.85 -16.42
N ASP A 31 28.89 -7.76 -16.00
CA ASP A 31 29.30 -6.71 -16.94
C ASP A 31 30.37 -7.27 -17.89
N GLN A 32 30.23 -7.09 -19.20
CA GLN A 32 31.24 -7.53 -20.17
C GLN A 32 32.28 -6.43 -20.44
N LEU A 33 31.85 -5.17 -20.45
CA LEU A 33 32.71 -4.00 -20.62
C LEU A 33 32.98 -3.33 -19.27
N ARG A 34 34.10 -2.59 -19.16
CA ARG A 34 34.43 -1.76 -17.98
C ARG A 34 34.48 -2.52 -16.64
N ARG A 35 34.97 -3.77 -16.62
CA ARG A 35 35.15 -4.56 -15.37
C ARG A 35 36.14 -3.94 -14.37
N ALA A 36 37.09 -3.14 -14.86
CA ALA A 36 38.04 -2.39 -14.03
C ALA A 36 37.60 -0.95 -13.72
N ALA A 37 36.49 -0.47 -14.29
CA ALA A 37 36.04 0.92 -14.05
C ALA A 37 35.46 1.11 -12.64
N ARG A 38 35.37 2.36 -12.18
CA ARG A 38 34.71 2.72 -10.92
C ARG A 38 33.30 2.12 -10.86
N ARG A 39 32.93 1.60 -9.68
CA ARG A 39 31.60 1.03 -9.43
C ARG A 39 30.51 2.08 -9.70
N PRO A 40 29.38 1.72 -10.32
CA PRO A 40 28.22 2.59 -10.36
C PRO A 40 27.80 2.94 -8.94
N TRP A 41 27.40 4.20 -8.73
CA TRP A 41 26.84 4.61 -7.45
C TRP A 41 25.60 3.77 -7.16
N ASN A 42 25.62 3.13 -6.00
CA ASN A 42 24.47 2.58 -5.35
C ASN A 42 24.46 3.23 -3.96
N PRO A 43 23.29 3.54 -3.38
CA PRO A 43 23.23 4.01 -1.99
C PRO A 43 23.91 2.96 -1.08
N ASP A 44 24.10 3.18 0.22
CA ASP A 44 24.24 2.08 1.20
C ASP A 44 22.86 1.78 1.84
N TYR A 45 22.74 0.84 2.79
CA TYR A 45 21.43 0.53 3.37
C TYR A 45 20.83 1.77 4.06
N SER A 46 21.64 2.49 4.84
CA SER A 46 21.21 3.70 5.55
C SER A 46 20.76 4.80 4.59
N THR A 47 21.54 5.09 3.54
CA THR A 47 21.20 6.09 2.53
C THR A 47 19.95 5.69 1.75
N ALA A 48 19.80 4.41 1.40
CA ALA A 48 18.60 3.93 0.72
C ALA A 48 17.35 4.13 1.60
N VAL A 49 17.42 3.79 2.88
CA VAL A 49 16.33 4.04 3.84
C VAL A 49 16.02 5.53 3.92
N ARG A 50 17.00 6.41 4.11
CA ARG A 50 16.76 7.86 4.24
C ARG A 50 16.08 8.45 3.01
N ILE A 51 16.52 8.09 1.80
CA ILE A 51 15.96 8.64 0.56
C ILE A 51 14.55 8.10 0.31
N LEU A 52 14.34 6.78 0.43
CA LEU A 52 13.03 6.17 0.21
C LEU A 52 12.02 6.61 1.27
N LEU A 53 12.44 6.71 2.54
CA LEU A 53 11.58 7.08 3.65
C LEU A 53 10.92 8.43 3.42
N LEU A 54 11.66 9.43 2.94
CA LEU A 54 11.11 10.75 2.64
C LEU A 54 9.91 10.67 1.68
N LEU A 55 10.04 9.87 0.61
CA LEU A 55 8.97 9.76 -0.38
C LEU A 55 7.82 8.87 0.10
N ARG A 56 8.10 7.80 0.86
CA ARG A 56 7.05 6.93 1.42
C ARG A 56 6.25 7.63 2.52
N VAL A 57 6.90 8.44 3.35
CA VAL A 57 6.22 9.28 4.35
C VAL A 57 5.40 10.38 3.68
N ALA A 58 5.92 11.02 2.62
CA ALA A 58 5.10 11.92 1.80
C ALA A 58 3.87 11.19 1.24
N GLY A 59 4.04 9.94 0.78
CA GLY A 59 2.93 9.06 0.39
C GLY A 59 1.92 8.85 1.52
N ALA A 60 2.38 8.55 2.73
CA ALA A 60 1.51 8.38 3.90
C ALA A 60 0.67 9.64 4.21
N MET A 61 1.23 10.82 3.98
CA MET A 61 0.54 12.10 4.26
C MET A 61 -0.43 12.53 3.15
N TYR A 62 -0.06 12.31 1.88
CA TYR A 62 -0.75 12.94 0.74
C TYR A 62 -1.41 11.97 -0.23
N SER A 63 -1.22 10.65 -0.09
CA SER A 63 -1.96 9.69 -0.92
C SER A 63 -3.40 9.57 -0.47
N ASN A 64 -4.31 9.46 -1.44
CA ASN A 64 -5.73 9.24 -1.20
C ASN A 64 -5.98 7.81 -0.74
N ILE A 65 -7.11 7.59 -0.07
CA ILE A 65 -7.67 6.24 0.11
C ILE A 65 -8.44 5.90 -1.17
N GLN A 66 -8.01 4.86 -1.88
CA GLN A 66 -8.56 4.49 -3.19
C GLN A 66 -9.56 3.34 -3.13
N ASP A 67 -9.66 2.67 -1.98
CA ASP A 67 -10.41 1.43 -1.82
C ASP A 67 -11.29 1.54 -0.57
N CYS A 68 -12.59 1.30 -0.73
CA CYS A 68 -13.54 1.33 0.38
C CYS A 68 -13.32 0.18 1.37
N ASP A 69 -12.73 -0.94 0.95
CA ASP A 69 -12.33 -2.00 1.86
C ASP A 69 -11.22 -1.56 2.80
N GLU A 70 -10.31 -0.69 2.35
CA GLU A 70 -9.29 -0.13 3.25
C GLU A 70 -9.97 0.53 4.46
N VAL A 71 -11.04 1.27 4.20
CA VAL A 71 -11.82 1.97 5.21
C VAL A 71 -12.66 0.99 6.04
N PHE A 72 -13.65 0.35 5.42
CA PHE A 72 -14.69 -0.36 6.16
C PHE A 72 -14.26 -1.73 6.70
N ASN A 73 -13.25 -2.37 6.11
CA ASN A 73 -12.75 -3.66 6.58
C ASN A 73 -11.51 -3.56 7.47
N PHE A 74 -10.82 -2.40 7.53
CA PHE A 74 -9.59 -2.27 8.33
C PHE A 74 -9.54 -1.01 9.18
N TRP A 75 -9.72 0.20 8.63
CA TRP A 75 -9.70 1.43 9.43
C TRP A 75 -10.85 1.50 10.44
N GLU A 76 -12.05 1.13 10.03
CA GLU A 76 -13.26 1.16 10.86
C GLU A 76 -13.21 0.11 11.99
N PRO A 77 -12.85 -1.16 11.74
CA PRO A 77 -12.56 -2.12 12.81
C PRO A 77 -11.41 -1.70 13.73
N LEU A 78 -10.35 -1.07 13.20
CA LEU A 78 -9.25 -0.56 14.01
C LEU A 78 -9.73 0.57 14.93
N HIS A 79 -10.53 1.50 14.39
CA HIS A 79 -11.19 2.56 15.15
C HIS A 79 -12.12 1.97 16.21
N PHE A 80 -12.84 0.89 15.92
CA PHE A 80 -13.65 0.17 16.89
C PHE A 80 -12.80 -0.44 18.02
N LEU A 81 -11.65 -1.06 17.72
CA LEU A 81 -10.76 -1.59 18.76
C LEU A 81 -10.19 -0.50 19.66
N GLU A 82 -9.94 0.69 19.13
CA GLU A 82 -9.40 1.82 19.88
C GLU A 82 -10.47 2.60 20.64
N HIS A 83 -11.53 3.03 19.97
CA HIS A 83 -12.54 3.97 20.46
C HIS A 83 -13.90 3.36 20.77
N GLY A 84 -14.17 2.12 20.36
CA GLY A 84 -15.40 1.40 20.68
C GLY A 84 -16.63 1.74 19.87
N ASN A 85 -16.46 2.42 18.74
CA ASN A 85 -17.49 2.67 17.74
C ASN A 85 -16.86 2.71 16.35
N GLY A 86 -17.68 2.74 15.31
CA GLY A 86 -17.29 2.70 13.90
C GLY A 86 -18.25 1.83 13.10
N PHE A 87 -17.94 1.63 11.83
CA PHE A 87 -18.69 0.79 10.92
C PHE A 87 -18.13 -0.64 10.84
N GLN A 88 -18.99 -1.60 10.54
CA GLN A 88 -18.67 -2.99 10.31
C GLN A 88 -19.35 -3.50 9.05
N THR A 89 -18.60 -4.20 8.21
CA THR A 89 -19.14 -4.97 7.10
C THR A 89 -19.60 -6.34 7.60
N TRP A 90 -20.33 -7.08 6.76
CA TRP A 90 -20.65 -8.49 7.03
C TRP A 90 -19.39 -9.36 7.18
N GLU A 91 -18.29 -8.96 6.55
CA GLU A 91 -17.04 -9.74 6.48
C GLU A 91 -16.28 -9.84 7.81
N VAL A 92 -16.48 -8.84 8.67
CA VAL A 92 -15.91 -8.72 10.03
C VAL A 92 -16.88 -9.19 11.13
N THR A 93 -18.01 -9.80 10.77
CA THR A 93 -18.97 -10.36 11.73
C THR A 93 -18.66 -11.83 12.03
N PRO A 94 -19.03 -12.35 13.21
CA PRO A 94 -18.78 -13.75 13.57
C PRO A 94 -19.46 -14.74 12.62
N THR A 95 -20.62 -14.42 12.05
CA THR A 95 -21.35 -15.34 11.15
C THR A 95 -20.51 -15.77 9.95
N PHE A 96 -19.70 -14.86 9.39
CA PHE A 96 -18.92 -15.11 8.18
C PHE A 96 -17.41 -15.18 8.46
N ALA A 97 -16.91 -14.26 9.29
CA ALA A 97 -15.56 -14.25 9.81
C ALA A 97 -14.47 -14.49 8.74
N ILE A 98 -14.50 -13.67 7.67
CA ILE A 98 -13.55 -13.77 6.55
C ILE A 98 -12.45 -12.71 6.61
N ARG A 99 -12.52 -11.76 7.55
CA ARG A 99 -11.45 -10.79 7.86
C ARG A 99 -10.83 -11.10 9.22
N SER A 100 -9.51 -10.92 9.34
CA SER A 100 -8.79 -11.30 10.57
C SER A 100 -8.69 -10.11 11.53
N TRP A 101 -9.20 -10.27 12.74
CA TRP A 101 -8.97 -9.35 13.85
C TRP A 101 -7.52 -9.38 14.30
N GLY A 102 -6.81 -10.50 14.13
CA GLY A 102 -5.36 -10.58 14.35
C GLY A 102 -4.58 -9.61 13.46
N TYR A 103 -4.96 -9.45 12.20
CA TYR A 103 -4.37 -8.45 11.30
C TYR A 103 -4.67 -7.02 11.76
N ILE A 104 -5.91 -6.74 12.16
CA ILE A 104 -6.31 -5.41 12.66
C ILE A 104 -5.55 -5.08 13.96
N LEU A 105 -5.49 -6.02 14.90
CA LEU A 105 -4.84 -5.87 16.20
C LEU A 105 -3.34 -5.57 16.07
N LEU A 106 -2.67 -6.10 15.05
CA LEU A 106 -1.26 -5.80 14.75
C LEU A 106 -0.99 -4.30 14.63
N HIS A 107 -1.97 -3.52 14.18
CA HIS A 107 -1.84 -2.09 13.92
C HIS A 107 -2.32 -1.21 15.09
N LEU A 108 -3.05 -1.77 16.07
CA LEU A 108 -3.56 -1.04 17.24
C LEU A 108 -2.45 -0.35 18.07
N PRO A 109 -1.28 -0.98 18.34
CA PRO A 109 -0.20 -0.29 19.03
C PRO A 109 0.30 0.95 18.27
N LEU A 110 0.30 0.91 16.94
CA LEU A 110 0.77 2.01 16.09
C LEU A 110 -0.19 3.21 16.16
N ALA A 111 -1.50 2.95 16.14
CA ALA A 111 -2.53 3.96 16.32
C ALA A 111 -2.41 4.63 17.70
N ARG A 112 -2.32 3.81 18.76
CA ARG A 112 -2.17 4.30 20.15
C ARG A 112 -0.89 5.11 20.38
N LEU A 113 0.22 4.72 19.76
CA LEU A 113 1.45 5.50 19.81
C LEU A 113 1.25 6.89 19.17
N GLY A 114 0.57 6.96 18.01
CA GLY A 114 0.23 8.23 17.38
C GLY A 114 -0.62 9.13 18.29
N ALA A 115 -1.69 8.56 18.85
CA ALA A 115 -2.57 9.27 19.79
C ALA A 115 -1.85 9.72 21.07
N PHE A 116 -0.83 8.98 21.53
CA PHE A 116 -0.01 9.35 22.68
C PHE A 116 0.88 10.57 22.41
N PHE A 117 1.51 10.65 21.24
CA PHE A 117 2.41 11.77 20.91
C PHE A 117 1.66 13.05 20.52
N SER A 118 0.53 12.91 19.84
CA SER A 118 -0.31 14.02 19.41
C SER A 118 -1.74 13.63 19.68
N SER A 119 -2.29 14.10 20.80
CA SER A 119 -3.65 13.79 21.24
C SER A 119 -4.66 14.00 20.11
N GLY A 120 -5.46 12.97 19.81
CA GLY A 120 -6.50 13.03 18.77
C GLY A 120 -6.52 11.81 17.86
N LYS A 121 -7.58 11.70 17.06
CA LYS A 121 -7.80 10.57 16.15
C LYS A 121 -7.05 10.73 14.82
N ARG A 122 -7.00 11.94 14.27
CA ARG A 122 -6.26 12.24 13.03
C ARG A 122 -4.77 11.88 13.11
N PRO A 123 -4.02 12.22 14.20
CA PRO A 123 -2.64 11.79 14.34
C PRO A 123 -2.47 10.26 14.42
N ALA A 124 -3.41 9.54 15.04
CA ALA A 124 -3.39 8.07 15.08
C ALA A 124 -3.49 7.46 13.67
N PHE A 125 -4.35 8.01 12.81
CA PHE A 125 -4.46 7.62 11.40
C PHE A 125 -3.14 7.80 10.64
N PHE A 126 -2.52 8.98 10.73
CA PHE A 126 -1.25 9.23 10.06
C PHE A 126 -0.10 8.41 10.66
N ALA A 127 -0.10 8.14 11.97
CA ALA A 127 0.91 7.31 12.60
C ALA A 127 0.93 5.87 12.05
N VAL A 128 -0.25 5.26 11.85
CA VAL A 128 -0.37 3.93 11.22
C VAL A 128 0.14 3.98 9.78
N ARG A 129 -0.27 4.98 8.98
CA ARG A 129 0.19 5.12 7.58
C ARG A 129 1.71 5.33 7.48
N ILE A 130 2.27 6.14 8.37
CA ILE A 130 3.72 6.39 8.46
C ILE A 130 4.45 5.10 8.85
N ALA A 131 3.92 4.32 9.81
CA ALA A 131 4.53 3.06 10.20
C ALA A 131 4.52 2.04 9.04
N LEU A 132 3.43 1.95 8.27
CA LEU A 132 3.37 1.12 7.05
C LEU A 132 4.39 1.58 6.00
N ALA A 133 4.50 2.88 5.77
CA ALA A 133 5.49 3.48 4.87
C ALA A 133 6.94 3.20 5.32
N VAL A 134 7.22 3.24 6.62
CA VAL A 134 8.52 2.84 7.21
C VAL A 134 8.78 1.36 6.92
N MET A 135 7.81 0.47 7.18
CA MET A 135 7.97 -0.96 6.93
C MET A 135 8.23 -1.26 5.45
N SER A 136 7.48 -0.64 4.53
CA SER A 136 7.73 -0.71 3.08
C SER A 136 9.16 -0.28 2.77
N THR A 137 9.59 0.87 3.31
CA THR A 137 10.93 1.43 3.06
C THR A 137 12.04 0.46 3.49
N LEU A 138 11.92 -0.18 4.65
CA LEU A 138 12.91 -1.14 5.15
C LEU A 138 12.99 -2.37 4.23
N CYS A 139 11.84 -2.89 3.78
CA CYS A 139 11.77 -3.99 2.82
C CYS A 139 12.40 -3.61 1.47
N GLU A 140 12.04 -2.45 0.92
CA GLU A 140 12.57 -1.93 -0.36
C GLU A 140 14.10 -1.70 -0.30
N ALA A 141 14.59 -1.08 0.77
CA ALA A 141 16.01 -0.83 0.97
C ALA A 141 16.81 -2.14 1.08
N LYS A 142 16.29 -3.12 1.83
CA LYS A 142 16.89 -4.45 1.94
C LYS A 142 16.88 -5.15 0.58
N PHE A 143 15.78 -5.08 -0.16
CA PHE A 143 15.68 -5.67 -1.49
C PHE A 143 16.71 -5.08 -2.45
N CYS A 144 16.82 -3.75 -2.51
CA CYS A 144 17.85 -3.07 -3.31
C CYS A 144 19.27 -3.53 -2.93
N ARG A 145 19.59 -3.64 -1.63
CA ARG A 145 20.90 -4.16 -1.17
C ARG A 145 21.20 -5.53 -1.73
N VAL A 146 20.25 -6.44 -1.60
CA VAL A 146 20.46 -7.82 -2.04
C VAL A 146 20.65 -7.87 -3.55
N VAL A 147 19.92 -7.06 -4.33
CA VAL A 147 20.10 -6.99 -5.79
C VAL A 147 21.51 -6.50 -6.15
N VAL A 148 22.11 -5.57 -5.38
CA VAL A 148 23.52 -5.16 -5.56
C VAL A 148 24.44 -6.38 -5.39
N ASP A 149 24.27 -7.14 -4.31
CA ASP A 149 25.19 -8.21 -3.92
C ASP A 149 25.00 -9.50 -4.74
N LYS A 150 23.76 -9.87 -5.07
CA LYS A 150 23.40 -11.18 -5.65
C LYS A 150 23.07 -11.13 -7.14
N VAL A 151 22.65 -9.98 -7.68
CA VAL A 151 22.25 -9.86 -9.09
C VAL A 151 23.27 -9.04 -9.87
N ASN A 152 23.28 -7.71 -9.72
CA ASN A 152 24.22 -6.79 -10.36
C ASN A 152 24.06 -5.36 -9.82
N GLU A 153 25.18 -4.63 -9.70
CA GLU A 153 25.21 -3.24 -9.21
C GLU A 153 24.43 -2.24 -10.08
N ARG A 154 24.29 -2.46 -11.40
CA ARG A 154 23.52 -1.58 -12.30
C ARG A 154 22.02 -1.87 -12.24
N VAL A 155 21.64 -3.15 -12.16
CA VAL A 155 20.24 -3.57 -11.99
C VAL A 155 19.69 -2.98 -10.69
N ALA A 156 20.46 -3.07 -9.61
CA ALA A 156 20.08 -2.47 -8.33
C ALA A 156 19.89 -0.95 -8.42
N ARG A 157 20.77 -0.25 -9.15
CA ARG A 157 20.62 1.19 -9.37
C ARG A 157 19.35 1.54 -10.13
N TYR A 158 19.01 0.78 -11.18
CA TYR A 158 17.75 0.99 -11.92
C TYR A 158 16.55 0.71 -11.02
N LEU A 159 16.55 -0.43 -10.33
CA LEU A 159 15.52 -0.83 -9.39
C LEU A 159 15.28 0.24 -8.32
N PHE A 160 16.34 0.79 -7.73
CA PHE A 160 16.24 1.82 -6.70
C PHE A 160 15.45 3.05 -7.17
N PHE A 161 15.79 3.61 -8.34
CA PHE A 161 15.08 4.77 -8.88
C PHE A 161 13.68 4.42 -9.42
N MET A 162 13.50 3.22 -9.96
CA MET A 162 12.18 2.73 -10.38
C MET A 162 11.25 2.61 -9.17
N LEU A 163 11.70 2.03 -8.05
CA LEU A 163 10.92 1.99 -6.81
C LEU A 163 10.64 3.40 -6.29
N LEU A 164 11.66 4.25 -6.20
CA LEU A 164 11.59 5.58 -5.59
C LEU A 164 10.44 6.43 -6.16
N PHE A 165 10.30 6.49 -7.48
CA PHE A 165 9.33 7.38 -8.13
C PHE A 165 8.04 6.71 -8.58
N ASN A 166 7.90 5.39 -8.47
CA ASN A 166 6.74 4.67 -9.01
C ASN A 166 5.43 5.04 -8.29
N THR A 167 4.39 5.33 -9.07
CA THR A 167 3.05 5.69 -8.57
C THR A 167 2.37 4.54 -7.84
N GLY A 168 2.46 3.31 -8.36
CA GLY A 168 1.91 2.13 -7.69
C GLY A 168 2.48 1.93 -6.29
N MET A 169 3.80 2.10 -6.14
CA MET A 169 4.45 2.06 -4.83
C MET A 169 4.04 3.24 -3.92
N TRP A 170 3.81 4.43 -4.47
CA TRP A 170 3.28 5.57 -3.70
C TRP A 170 1.93 5.26 -3.05
N ILE A 171 1.04 4.57 -3.79
CA ILE A 171 -0.30 4.21 -3.33
C ILE A 171 -0.25 3.01 -2.37
N ALA A 172 0.48 1.95 -2.72
CA ALA A 172 0.44 0.68 -1.99
C ALA A 172 1.20 0.73 -0.65
N SER A 173 2.28 1.51 -0.54
CA SER A 173 3.15 1.53 0.65
C SER A 173 2.53 2.07 1.95
N PRO A 174 1.58 3.02 1.95
CA PRO A 174 0.90 3.45 3.16
C PRO A 174 -0.49 2.84 3.36
N ALA A 175 -0.99 2.02 2.43
CA ALA A 175 -2.35 1.48 2.48
C ALA A 175 -2.49 0.41 3.58
N LEU A 176 -3.52 0.55 4.43
CA LEU A 176 -3.87 -0.42 5.48
C LEU A 176 -4.63 -1.60 4.87
N LEU A 177 -3.95 -2.36 4.01
CA LEU A 177 -4.52 -3.50 3.31
C LEU A 177 -3.67 -4.75 3.51
N PRO A 178 -4.29 -5.94 3.65
CA PRO A 178 -3.57 -7.20 3.67
C PRO A 178 -2.70 -7.42 2.44
N SER A 179 -3.11 -6.91 1.27
CA SER A 179 -2.32 -6.98 0.04
C SER A 179 -1.01 -6.18 0.11
N SER A 180 -1.01 -5.02 0.76
CA SER A 180 0.20 -4.25 1.05
C SER A 180 1.10 -4.98 2.05
N PHE A 181 0.52 -5.63 3.07
CA PHE A 181 1.29 -6.48 3.98
C PHE A 181 1.95 -7.66 3.25
N VAL A 182 1.22 -8.32 2.35
CA VAL A 182 1.78 -9.38 1.48
C VAL A 182 2.87 -8.81 0.57
N MET A 183 2.73 -7.58 0.06
CA MET A 183 3.80 -6.91 -0.70
C MET A 183 5.08 -6.78 0.11
N TYR A 184 5.02 -6.34 1.37
CA TYR A 184 6.20 -6.23 2.24
C TYR A 184 6.86 -7.59 2.49
N ALA A 185 6.04 -8.58 2.88
CA ALA A 185 6.49 -9.93 3.16
C ALA A 185 7.10 -10.60 1.92
N THR A 186 6.44 -10.49 0.76
CA THR A 186 6.91 -11.01 -0.53
C THR A 186 8.20 -10.33 -0.96
N THR A 187 8.33 -9.02 -0.80
CA THR A 187 9.56 -8.29 -1.15
C THR A 187 10.75 -8.78 -0.34
N LEU A 188 10.56 -8.98 0.97
CA LEU A 188 11.60 -9.50 1.84
C LEU A 188 11.90 -10.98 1.56
N ALA A 189 10.87 -11.81 1.38
CA ALA A 189 11.00 -13.22 1.01
C ALA A 189 11.75 -13.37 -0.31
N PHE A 190 11.39 -12.59 -1.31
CA PHE A 190 12.02 -12.56 -2.62
C PHE A 190 13.47 -12.08 -2.54
N ALA A 191 13.77 -11.06 -1.71
CA ALA A 191 15.15 -10.66 -1.45
C ALA A 191 15.99 -11.83 -0.90
N HIS A 192 15.49 -12.60 0.05
CA HIS A 192 16.20 -13.80 0.50
C HIS A 192 16.24 -14.92 -0.55
N ALA A 193 15.19 -15.04 -1.35
CA ALA A 193 15.11 -16.01 -2.44
C ALA A 193 16.06 -15.69 -3.60
N LEU A 194 16.52 -14.45 -3.79
CA LEU A 194 17.50 -14.09 -4.83
C LEU A 194 18.82 -14.83 -4.67
N GLU A 195 19.23 -15.16 -3.44
CA GLU A 195 20.34 -16.09 -3.24
C GLU A 195 19.94 -17.47 -3.79
N PRO A 196 20.76 -18.13 -4.64
CA PRO A 196 20.47 -19.48 -5.10
C PRO A 196 20.37 -20.45 -3.93
N SER A 197 19.44 -21.40 -3.99
CA SER A 197 19.35 -22.41 -2.96
C SER A 197 20.60 -23.28 -2.92
N SER A 198 21.04 -23.62 -1.71
CA SER A 198 22.20 -24.45 -1.45
C SER A 198 22.06 -25.17 -0.12
N LEU A 199 22.65 -26.36 0.02
CA LEU A 199 22.79 -27.04 1.31
C LEU A 199 23.71 -26.30 2.29
N LYS A 200 24.60 -25.41 1.81
CA LYS A 200 25.50 -24.63 2.65
C LYS A 200 24.78 -23.58 3.51
N ASN A 201 23.69 -23.03 2.98
CA ASN A 201 22.88 -22.04 3.69
C ASN A 201 21.55 -22.68 4.12
N GLY A 202 21.55 -23.31 5.29
CA GLY A 202 20.36 -23.95 5.87
C GLY A 202 19.26 -22.97 6.28
N SER A 203 19.61 -21.73 6.67
CA SER A 203 18.67 -20.75 7.20
C SER A 203 17.85 -20.06 6.11
N ARG A 204 18.35 -19.98 4.86
CA ARG A 204 17.64 -19.38 3.73
C ARG A 204 16.24 -19.96 3.55
N THR A 205 16.12 -21.29 3.45
CA THR A 205 14.83 -21.94 3.18
C THR A 205 13.83 -21.67 4.30
N LEU A 206 14.27 -21.75 5.56
CA LEU A 206 13.41 -21.42 6.70
C LEU A 206 12.93 -19.96 6.64
N LEU A 207 13.83 -19.01 6.42
CA LEU A 207 13.50 -17.59 6.40
C LEU A 207 12.56 -17.23 5.25
N VAL A 208 12.82 -17.74 4.04
CA VAL A 208 11.97 -17.49 2.86
C VAL A 208 10.57 -18.10 3.06
N THR A 209 10.50 -19.35 3.53
CA THR A 209 9.22 -20.01 3.82
C THR A 209 8.45 -19.27 4.91
N LEU A 210 9.13 -18.87 5.99
CA LEU A 210 8.51 -18.12 7.09
C LEU A 210 7.92 -16.80 6.60
N LEU A 211 8.66 -16.03 5.79
CA LEU A 211 8.18 -14.74 5.28
C LEU A 211 6.98 -14.89 4.33
N PHE A 212 7.01 -15.86 3.41
CA PHE A 212 5.84 -16.13 2.57
C PHE A 212 4.63 -16.60 3.39
N ALA A 213 4.86 -17.44 4.40
CA ALA A 213 3.81 -17.89 5.31
C ALA A 213 3.27 -16.73 6.16
N THR A 214 4.11 -15.82 6.66
CA THR A 214 3.67 -14.62 7.38
C THR A 214 2.77 -13.77 6.48
N GLY A 215 3.16 -13.51 5.23
CA GLY A 215 2.32 -12.79 4.28
C GLY A 215 0.99 -13.48 4.02
N ALA A 216 0.99 -14.81 3.85
CA ALA A 216 -0.22 -15.58 3.57
C ALA A 216 -1.18 -15.71 4.76
N ILE A 217 -0.66 -15.99 5.95
CA ILE A 217 -1.46 -16.29 7.16
C ILE A 217 -1.95 -15.00 7.81
N VAL A 218 -1.08 -13.98 7.93
CA VAL A 218 -1.41 -12.71 8.59
C VAL A 218 -2.07 -11.72 7.63
N GLY A 219 -1.60 -11.69 6.37
CA GLY A 219 -2.14 -10.80 5.35
C GLY A 219 -3.24 -11.49 4.53
N TRP A 220 -2.86 -12.10 3.42
CA TRP A 220 -3.80 -12.61 2.43
C TRP A 220 -3.35 -13.97 1.88
N PRO A 221 -4.12 -15.06 2.07
CA PRO A 221 -3.65 -16.42 1.81
C PRO A 221 -3.32 -16.69 0.34
N PHE A 222 -3.98 -16.02 -0.59
CA PHE A 222 -3.75 -16.17 -2.02
C PHE A 222 -2.33 -15.73 -2.43
N GLY A 223 -1.71 -14.81 -1.68
CA GLY A 223 -0.33 -14.37 -1.88
C GLY A 223 0.70 -15.51 -1.82
N LEU A 224 0.35 -16.66 -1.22
CA LEU A 224 1.20 -17.85 -1.17
C LEU A 224 1.55 -18.39 -2.56
N ALA A 225 0.75 -18.12 -3.59
CA ALA A 225 1.06 -18.51 -4.97
C ALA A 225 2.40 -17.92 -5.45
N LEU A 226 2.83 -16.77 -4.92
CA LEU A 226 4.12 -16.15 -5.25
C LEU A 226 5.33 -16.96 -4.76
N ALA A 227 5.12 -17.87 -3.81
CA ALA A 227 6.15 -18.79 -3.33
C ALA A 227 6.41 -19.96 -4.30
N LEU A 228 5.53 -20.21 -5.28
CA LEU A 228 5.63 -21.39 -6.16
C LEU A 228 6.98 -21.50 -6.89
N PRO A 229 7.56 -20.44 -7.48
CA PRO A 229 8.89 -20.54 -8.12
C PRO A 229 10.02 -20.86 -7.13
N PHE A 230 9.90 -20.41 -5.87
CA PHE A 230 10.84 -20.76 -4.80
C PHE A 230 10.70 -22.23 -4.38
N VAL A 231 9.47 -22.71 -4.21
CA VAL A 231 9.20 -24.12 -3.90
C VAL A 231 9.69 -25.03 -5.02
N PHE A 232 9.46 -24.63 -6.28
CA PHE A 232 9.98 -25.34 -7.44
C PHE A 232 11.51 -25.39 -7.46
N GLU A 233 12.20 -24.29 -7.11
CA GLU A 233 13.65 -24.28 -6.96
C GLU A 233 14.13 -25.26 -5.88
N GLU A 234 13.44 -25.31 -4.73
CA GLU A 234 13.75 -26.22 -3.62
C GLU A 234 13.58 -27.70 -4.00
N PHE A 235 12.57 -28.00 -4.81
CA PHE A 235 12.25 -29.37 -5.19
C PHE A 235 12.99 -29.89 -6.41
N PHE A 236 13.38 -29.05 -7.37
CA PHE A 236 13.78 -29.55 -8.68
C PHE A 236 15.07 -28.95 -9.26
N VAL A 237 15.62 -27.88 -8.67
CA VAL A 237 16.69 -27.11 -9.32
C VAL A 237 17.96 -27.11 -8.46
N PHE A 238 19.09 -27.58 -9.01
CA PHE A 238 20.38 -27.60 -8.30
C PHE A 238 20.80 -26.23 -7.76
N ALA A 239 20.43 -25.16 -8.47
CA ALA A 239 20.66 -23.76 -8.13
C ALA A 239 22.14 -23.47 -7.82
N GLY A 240 22.49 -23.23 -6.55
CA GLY A 240 23.85 -22.94 -6.11
C GLY A 240 24.72 -24.18 -5.85
N ASP A 241 24.13 -25.38 -5.81
CA ASP A 241 24.85 -26.62 -5.53
C ASP A 241 25.37 -27.30 -6.79
N THR A 242 26.38 -28.16 -6.57
CA THR A 242 27.03 -28.93 -7.61
C THR A 242 27.03 -30.37 -7.16
N VAL A 243 26.18 -31.20 -7.76
CA VAL A 243 25.84 -32.51 -7.22
C VAL A 243 26.33 -33.60 -8.15
N VAL A 244 27.10 -34.54 -7.61
CA VAL A 244 27.51 -35.75 -8.32
C VAL A 244 26.33 -36.73 -8.33
N SER A 245 26.16 -37.48 -9.43
CA SER A 245 25.01 -38.37 -9.64
C SER A 245 24.79 -39.38 -8.49
N THR A 246 25.85 -39.84 -7.84
CA THR A 246 25.81 -40.78 -6.71
C THR A 246 25.18 -40.18 -5.45
N GLU A 247 25.29 -38.87 -5.23
CA GLU A 247 24.78 -38.18 -4.03
C GLU A 247 23.40 -37.53 -4.24
N TYR A 248 22.89 -37.55 -5.48
CA TYR A 248 21.63 -36.89 -5.85
C TYR A 248 20.47 -37.24 -4.93
N LYS A 249 20.27 -38.54 -4.63
CA LYS A 249 19.19 -39.02 -3.75
C LYS A 249 19.29 -38.45 -2.34
N ARG A 250 20.50 -38.37 -1.77
CA ARG A 250 20.72 -37.82 -0.42
C ARG A 250 20.48 -36.31 -0.44
N TRP A 251 21.04 -35.61 -1.42
CA TRP A 251 20.90 -34.17 -1.59
C TRP A 251 19.42 -33.75 -1.68
N ILE A 252 18.64 -34.42 -2.53
CA ILE A 252 17.24 -34.06 -2.76
C ILE A 252 16.37 -34.32 -1.53
N ILE A 253 16.54 -35.48 -0.87
CA ILE A 253 15.81 -35.81 0.36
C ILE A 253 16.12 -34.79 1.47
N THR A 254 17.38 -34.36 1.62
CA THR A 254 17.74 -33.35 2.61
C THR A 254 17.05 -32.01 2.34
N ARG A 255 16.96 -31.58 1.08
CA ARG A 255 16.25 -30.34 0.72
C ARG A 255 14.75 -30.44 0.96
N TRP A 256 14.14 -31.57 0.62
CA TRP A 256 12.71 -31.81 0.87
C TRP A 256 12.39 -31.81 2.36
N LYS A 257 13.20 -32.52 3.16
CA LYS A 257 13.09 -32.49 4.63
C LYS A 257 13.21 -31.06 5.17
N ARG A 258 14.18 -30.29 4.68
CA ARG A 258 14.39 -28.89 5.10
C ARG A 258 13.18 -28.02 4.78
N LEU A 259 12.63 -28.12 3.58
CA LEU A 259 11.44 -27.35 3.19
C LEU A 259 10.20 -27.78 4.00
N PHE A 260 10.02 -29.08 4.20
CA PHE A 260 8.91 -29.61 5.00
C PHE A 260 8.99 -29.13 6.46
N VAL A 261 10.15 -29.22 7.10
CA VAL A 261 10.38 -28.70 8.46
C VAL A 261 10.15 -27.19 8.50
N ALA A 262 10.64 -26.44 7.51
CA ALA A 262 10.39 -25.00 7.43
C ALA A 262 8.89 -24.68 7.31
N GLY A 263 8.14 -25.48 6.54
CA GLY A 263 6.69 -25.39 6.45
C GLY A 263 6.01 -25.61 7.80
N LEU A 264 6.34 -26.72 8.49
CA LEU A 264 5.81 -27.03 9.82
C LEU A 264 6.12 -25.92 10.84
N VAL A 265 7.34 -25.40 10.85
CA VAL A 265 7.73 -24.29 11.74
C VAL A 265 6.92 -23.03 11.41
N SER A 266 6.66 -22.76 10.13
CA SER A 266 5.89 -21.59 9.72
C SER A 266 4.39 -21.70 10.06
N LEU A 267 3.84 -22.92 10.17
CA LEU A 267 2.46 -23.14 10.59
C LEU A 267 2.19 -22.68 12.04
N PHE A 268 3.21 -22.54 12.88
CA PHE A 268 3.03 -21.99 14.23
C PHE A 268 2.51 -20.55 14.23
N ILE A 269 2.60 -19.81 13.12
CA ILE A 269 1.97 -18.50 12.95
C ILE A 269 0.45 -18.59 13.07
N PHE A 270 -0.18 -19.72 12.70
CA PHE A 270 -1.62 -19.90 12.89
C PHE A 270 -2.03 -19.86 14.36
N VAL A 271 -1.17 -20.26 15.30
CA VAL A 271 -1.52 -20.36 16.72
C VAL A 271 -1.98 -19.00 17.28
N PRO A 272 -1.16 -17.93 17.24
CA PRO A 272 -1.62 -16.63 17.72
C PRO A 272 -2.76 -16.06 16.87
N MET A 273 -2.77 -16.27 15.56
CA MET A 273 -3.81 -15.72 14.67
C MET A 273 -5.19 -16.31 14.97
N VAL A 274 -5.29 -17.64 15.02
CA VAL A 274 -6.53 -18.35 15.36
C VAL A 274 -6.97 -18.01 16.78
N ALA A 275 -6.03 -17.90 17.73
CA ALA A 275 -6.37 -17.52 19.10
C ALA A 275 -6.99 -16.11 19.18
N ILE A 276 -6.36 -15.11 18.54
CA ILE A 276 -6.87 -13.72 18.54
C ILE A 276 -8.22 -13.65 17.82
N ASP A 277 -8.31 -14.24 16.63
CA ASP A 277 -9.54 -14.22 15.84
C ASP A 277 -10.68 -14.92 16.60
N SER A 278 -10.41 -16.06 17.23
CA SER A 278 -11.43 -16.78 17.98
C SER A 278 -11.91 -16.03 19.23
N VAL A 279 -11.02 -15.30 19.90
CA VAL A 279 -11.38 -14.42 21.04
C VAL A 279 -12.23 -13.26 20.56
N ALA A 280 -11.85 -12.59 19.46
CA ALA A 280 -12.55 -11.44 18.92
C ALA A 280 -13.95 -11.80 18.40
N TYR A 281 -14.08 -12.93 17.70
CA TYR A 281 -15.37 -13.44 17.20
C TYR A 281 -16.20 -14.16 18.25
N GLY A 282 -15.61 -14.56 19.39
CA GLY A 282 -16.30 -15.32 20.43
C GLY A 282 -16.55 -16.79 20.07
N GLN A 283 -15.93 -17.31 19.01
CA GLN A 283 -16.05 -18.70 18.56
C GLN A 283 -14.79 -19.16 17.84
N TRP A 284 -14.53 -20.47 17.84
CA TRP A 284 -13.37 -21.03 17.16
C TRP A 284 -13.42 -20.74 15.65
N THR A 285 -12.43 -20.00 15.16
CA THR A 285 -12.44 -19.46 13.80
C THR A 285 -11.08 -19.59 13.12
N LEU A 286 -11.07 -20.13 11.91
CA LEU A 286 -9.90 -20.18 11.03
C LEU A 286 -10.11 -19.25 9.83
N VAL A 287 -9.86 -17.95 10.01
CA VAL A 287 -10.15 -16.92 8.99
C VAL A 287 -9.51 -17.20 7.62
N PRO A 288 -8.22 -17.59 7.51
CA PRO A 288 -7.62 -17.86 6.20
C PRO A 288 -8.30 -19.02 5.45
N TRP A 289 -8.93 -19.96 6.16
CA TRP A 289 -9.74 -21.00 5.53
C TRP A 289 -11.12 -20.48 5.12
N ASN A 290 -11.78 -19.68 5.96
CA ASN A 290 -13.10 -19.11 5.65
C ASN A 290 -13.07 -18.25 4.39
N ILE A 291 -12.06 -17.40 4.22
CA ILE A 291 -11.92 -16.57 3.01
C ILE A 291 -11.65 -17.42 1.75
N VAL A 292 -10.86 -18.49 1.86
CA VAL A 292 -10.62 -19.42 0.75
C VAL A 292 -11.90 -20.18 0.41
N ARG A 293 -12.64 -20.62 1.42
CA ARG A 293 -13.95 -21.28 1.27
C ARG A 293 -14.94 -20.36 0.56
N TYR A 294 -15.03 -19.10 0.96
CA TYR A 294 -15.95 -18.14 0.36
C TYR A 294 -15.57 -17.82 -1.09
N ASN A 295 -14.31 -17.45 -1.35
CA ASN A 295 -13.90 -16.97 -2.68
C ASN A 295 -13.75 -18.08 -3.73
N ILE A 296 -13.33 -19.29 -3.34
CA ILE A 296 -13.09 -20.39 -4.28
C ILE A 296 -14.26 -21.37 -4.32
N PHE A 297 -14.88 -21.63 -3.15
CA PHE A 297 -15.88 -22.69 -2.99
C PHE A 297 -17.29 -22.16 -2.67
N GLY A 298 -17.53 -20.84 -2.81
CA GLY A 298 -18.82 -20.20 -2.50
C GLY A 298 -19.97 -20.52 -3.46
N GLY A 299 -19.66 -20.98 -4.68
CA GLY A 299 -20.64 -21.27 -5.74
C GLY A 299 -21.00 -20.05 -6.60
N ALA A 300 -21.86 -20.21 -7.61
CA ALA A 300 -22.13 -19.16 -8.61
C ALA A 300 -22.94 -17.94 -8.10
N GLN A 301 -23.57 -18.05 -6.93
CA GLN A 301 -24.39 -16.98 -6.33
C GLN A 301 -23.64 -16.21 -5.22
N ARG A 302 -22.40 -16.61 -4.91
CA ARG A 302 -21.56 -16.03 -3.84
C ARG A 302 -20.14 -15.81 -4.36
N GLY A 303 -19.37 -15.00 -3.65
CA GLY A 303 -17.98 -14.76 -3.98
C GLY A 303 -17.77 -13.43 -4.71
N PRO A 304 -16.55 -13.18 -5.19
CA PRO A 304 -16.11 -11.85 -5.58
C PRO A 304 -16.84 -11.29 -6.81
N ASP A 305 -17.36 -12.14 -7.69
CA ASP A 305 -18.08 -11.73 -8.90
C ASP A 305 -19.39 -10.97 -8.61
N LEU A 306 -19.93 -11.11 -7.40
CA LEU A 306 -21.09 -10.37 -6.90
C LEU A 306 -20.87 -8.85 -6.92
N TYR A 307 -19.62 -8.41 -6.76
CA TYR A 307 -19.24 -7.00 -6.74
C TYR A 307 -18.87 -6.47 -8.13
N GLY A 308 -19.19 -7.23 -9.18
CA GLY A 308 -18.95 -6.88 -10.57
C GLY A 308 -17.76 -7.61 -11.17
N THR A 309 -17.74 -7.69 -12.49
CA THR A 309 -16.65 -8.31 -13.26
C THR A 309 -15.96 -7.26 -14.12
N SER A 310 -14.69 -7.49 -14.41
CA SER A 310 -13.86 -6.56 -15.17
C SER A 310 -13.34 -7.20 -16.46
N PRO A 311 -13.15 -6.42 -17.53
CA PRO A 311 -12.66 -6.94 -18.80
C PRO A 311 -11.26 -7.52 -18.69
N TRP A 312 -10.87 -8.38 -19.65
CA TRP A 312 -9.59 -9.09 -19.63
C TRP A 312 -8.36 -8.16 -19.58
N HIS A 313 -8.48 -6.95 -20.16
CA HIS A 313 -7.39 -5.96 -20.24
C HIS A 313 -7.29 -5.05 -19.01
N PHE A 314 -8.11 -5.27 -17.96
CA PHE A 314 -8.15 -4.45 -16.75
C PHE A 314 -6.77 -4.30 -16.11
N TYR A 315 -6.08 -5.41 -15.81
CA TYR A 315 -4.77 -5.34 -15.15
C TYR A 315 -3.69 -4.75 -16.03
N ILE A 316 -3.74 -4.96 -17.35
CA ILE A 316 -2.80 -4.32 -18.27
C ILE A 316 -2.98 -2.81 -18.21
N THR A 317 -4.23 -2.33 -18.26
CA THR A 317 -4.55 -0.89 -18.20
C THR A 317 -4.16 -0.31 -16.84
N ASN A 318 -4.55 -0.96 -15.75
CA ASN A 318 -4.21 -0.54 -14.39
C ASN A 318 -2.69 -0.47 -14.17
N LEU A 319 -1.96 -1.51 -14.56
CA LEU A 319 -0.51 -1.53 -14.42
C LEU A 319 0.18 -0.52 -15.36
N LEU A 320 -0.37 -0.22 -16.54
CA LEU A 320 0.16 0.85 -17.40
C LEU A 320 -0.01 2.23 -16.75
N LEU A 321 -1.11 2.48 -16.05
CA LEU A 321 -1.32 3.74 -15.31
C LEU A 321 -0.31 3.88 -14.17
N ASN A 322 -0.03 2.79 -13.46
CA ASN A 322 0.84 2.80 -12.27
C ASN A 322 2.34 2.66 -12.58
N PHE A 323 2.69 1.91 -13.62
CA PHE A 323 4.07 1.54 -13.96
C PHE A 323 4.54 2.06 -15.33
N ASN A 324 3.65 2.63 -16.15
CA ASN A 324 3.99 3.21 -17.46
C ASN A 324 4.88 2.27 -18.33
N ILE A 325 6.03 2.78 -18.78
CA ILE A 325 7.03 2.05 -19.57
C ILE A 325 7.60 0.86 -18.80
N LEU A 326 7.63 0.91 -17.46
CA LEU A 326 8.16 -0.18 -16.63
C LEU A 326 7.34 -1.45 -16.78
N LEU A 327 6.02 -1.37 -17.01
CA LEU A 327 5.23 -2.58 -17.25
C LEU A 327 5.71 -3.31 -18.51
N ILE A 328 5.91 -2.56 -19.60
CA ILE A 328 6.38 -3.12 -20.88
C ILE A 328 7.74 -3.78 -20.68
N LEU A 329 8.65 -3.12 -19.96
CA LEU A 329 9.96 -3.68 -19.62
C LEU A 329 9.82 -4.91 -18.71
N ALA A 330 8.92 -4.90 -17.73
CA ALA A 330 8.70 -6.03 -16.82
C ALA A 330 8.20 -7.27 -17.57
N LEU A 331 7.21 -7.10 -18.45
CA LEU A 331 6.68 -8.18 -19.30
C LEU A 331 7.67 -8.65 -20.37
N ALA A 332 8.61 -7.80 -20.77
CA ALA A 332 9.69 -8.17 -21.68
C ALA A 332 10.85 -8.91 -21.00
N SER A 333 10.85 -9.12 -19.68
CA SER A 333 12.00 -9.69 -18.95
C SER A 333 12.34 -11.15 -19.31
N LEU A 334 11.36 -12.05 -19.37
CA LEU A 334 11.56 -13.44 -19.82
C LEU A 334 11.91 -13.51 -21.33
N PRO A 335 11.20 -12.82 -22.25
CA PRO A 335 11.62 -12.72 -23.65
C PRO A 335 13.05 -12.18 -23.81
N SER A 336 13.43 -11.16 -23.03
CA SER A 336 14.77 -10.60 -23.08
C SER A 336 15.82 -11.55 -22.53
N LEU A 337 15.48 -12.35 -21.52
CA LEU A 337 16.37 -13.40 -21.05
C LEU A 337 16.62 -14.46 -22.15
N LEU A 338 15.56 -14.86 -22.86
CA LEU A 338 15.64 -15.80 -23.98
C LEU A 338 16.49 -15.25 -25.14
N ILE A 339 16.27 -14.01 -25.57
CA ILE A 339 17.08 -13.38 -26.62
C ILE A 339 18.55 -13.28 -26.18
N SER A 340 18.81 -12.95 -24.91
CA SER A 340 20.18 -12.86 -24.37
C SER A 340 20.89 -14.21 -24.37
N TYR A 341 20.18 -15.33 -24.28
CA TYR A 341 20.77 -16.67 -24.40
C TYR A 341 21.45 -16.87 -25.76
N PHE A 342 20.85 -16.34 -26.83
CA PHE A 342 21.37 -16.45 -28.20
C PHE A 342 22.36 -15.34 -28.55
N VAL A 343 22.11 -14.11 -28.09
CA VAL A 343 22.86 -12.91 -28.53
C VAL A 343 24.02 -12.56 -27.60
N ASP A 344 23.88 -12.75 -26.27
CA ASP A 344 24.89 -12.33 -25.28
C ASP A 344 24.98 -13.32 -24.10
N LYS A 345 25.31 -14.58 -24.43
CA LYS A 345 25.37 -15.67 -23.44
C LYS A 345 26.35 -15.40 -22.30
N LYS A 346 27.45 -14.69 -22.59
CA LYS A 346 28.52 -14.38 -21.61
C LYS A 346 28.04 -13.44 -20.50
N ARG A 347 26.92 -12.74 -20.69
CA ARG A 347 26.34 -11.81 -19.71
C ARG A 347 25.83 -12.49 -18.44
N LEU A 348 25.55 -13.79 -18.49
CA LEU A 348 25.23 -14.58 -17.30
C LEU A 348 26.40 -15.48 -16.85
N GLY A 349 27.60 -15.19 -17.35
CA GLY A 349 28.83 -15.92 -17.05
C GLY A 349 29.23 -16.95 -18.12
N ASN A 350 30.47 -17.43 -18.04
CA ASN A 350 31.06 -18.38 -19.00
C ASN A 350 30.95 -19.84 -18.55
N GLN A 351 30.05 -20.17 -17.63
CA GLN A 351 29.97 -21.52 -17.09
C GLN A 351 29.31 -22.47 -18.08
N LYS A 352 30.02 -23.55 -18.46
CA LYS A 352 29.49 -24.62 -19.31
C LYS A 352 28.41 -25.40 -18.55
N SER A 353 27.30 -25.71 -19.21
CA SER A 353 26.24 -26.55 -18.64
C SER A 353 26.82 -27.93 -18.32
N SER A 354 26.65 -28.39 -17.09
CA SER A 354 27.06 -29.72 -16.63
C SER A 354 25.85 -30.43 -16.02
N PRO A 355 25.69 -31.76 -16.18
CA PRO A 355 24.50 -32.49 -15.72
C PRO A 355 24.14 -32.33 -14.23
N GLY A 356 25.12 -31.96 -13.38
CA GLY A 356 24.93 -31.75 -11.94
C GLY A 356 24.88 -30.29 -11.48
N ARG A 357 24.65 -29.34 -12.40
CA ARG A 357 24.63 -27.89 -12.12
C ARG A 357 23.48 -27.21 -12.85
N SER A 358 22.87 -26.22 -12.22
CA SER A 358 21.85 -25.38 -12.86
C SER A 358 22.46 -24.30 -13.74
N SER A 359 21.81 -24.03 -14.87
CA SER A 359 22.18 -22.90 -15.72
C SER A 359 21.84 -21.58 -15.01
N PRO A 360 22.72 -20.56 -15.05
CA PRO A 360 22.41 -19.22 -14.56
C PRO A 360 21.15 -18.61 -15.20
N PHE A 361 20.84 -18.99 -16.45
CA PHE A 361 19.60 -18.60 -17.13
C PHE A 361 18.37 -19.16 -16.43
N THR A 362 18.38 -20.44 -16.05
CA THR A 362 17.28 -21.07 -15.31
C THR A 362 17.09 -20.40 -13.94
N VAL A 363 18.19 -20.13 -13.24
CA VAL A 363 18.14 -19.45 -11.93
C VAL A 363 17.55 -18.04 -12.06
N LEU A 364 17.99 -17.24 -13.05
CA LEU A 364 17.42 -15.92 -13.27
C LEU A 364 15.96 -15.98 -13.72
N ALA A 365 15.59 -16.93 -14.58
CA ALA A 365 14.20 -17.11 -15.00
C ALA A 365 13.28 -17.36 -13.80
N LEU A 366 13.69 -18.21 -12.84
CA LEU A 366 12.92 -18.43 -11.61
C LEU A 366 12.75 -17.19 -10.74
N ARG A 367 13.62 -16.18 -10.87
CA ARG A 367 13.45 -14.89 -10.20
C ARG A 367 12.50 -13.95 -10.95
N LEU A 368 12.34 -14.12 -12.27
CA LEU A 368 11.46 -13.28 -13.09
C LEU A 368 10.01 -13.80 -13.13
N VAL A 369 9.82 -15.12 -13.05
CA VAL A 369 8.52 -15.81 -13.15
C VAL A 369 7.44 -15.35 -12.15
N PRO A 370 7.72 -15.04 -10.86
CA PRO A 370 6.66 -14.75 -9.89
C PRO A 370 5.67 -13.65 -10.35
N SER A 371 6.15 -12.58 -10.99
CA SER A 371 5.27 -11.52 -11.53
C SER A 371 4.36 -12.02 -12.66
N TYR A 372 4.87 -12.87 -13.56
CA TYR A 372 4.07 -13.46 -14.65
C TYR A 372 3.02 -14.42 -14.12
N LEU A 373 3.41 -15.25 -13.15
CA LEU A 373 2.52 -16.19 -12.49
C LEU A 373 1.34 -15.46 -11.86
N TRP A 374 1.62 -14.40 -11.10
CA TRP A 374 0.60 -13.61 -10.44
C TRP A 374 -0.34 -12.89 -11.40
N ILE A 375 0.23 -12.21 -12.41
CA ILE A 375 -0.56 -11.56 -13.47
C ILE A 375 -1.45 -12.60 -14.17
N GLY A 376 -0.92 -13.78 -14.49
CA GLY A 376 -1.67 -14.86 -15.12
C GLY A 376 -2.84 -15.34 -14.26
N ILE A 377 -2.58 -15.70 -13.00
CA ILE A 377 -3.61 -16.19 -12.06
C ILE A 377 -4.73 -15.17 -11.89
N LEU A 378 -4.40 -13.92 -11.58
CA LEU A 378 -5.41 -12.90 -11.33
C LEU A 378 -6.14 -12.47 -12.60
N SER A 379 -5.47 -12.45 -13.76
CA SER A 379 -6.16 -12.11 -15.03
C SER A 379 -7.19 -13.16 -15.45
N MET A 380 -7.03 -14.41 -15.02
CA MET A 380 -8.03 -15.47 -15.22
C MET A 380 -9.27 -15.32 -14.34
N GLN A 381 -9.21 -14.54 -13.26
CA GLN A 381 -10.38 -14.26 -12.41
C GLN A 381 -11.31 -13.25 -13.09
N ALA A 382 -12.62 -13.44 -12.98
CA ALA A 382 -13.61 -12.55 -13.58
C ALA A 382 -13.65 -11.21 -12.84
N HIS A 383 -13.80 -11.25 -11.51
CA HIS A 383 -13.62 -10.11 -10.63
C HIS A 383 -12.14 -9.67 -10.53
N LYS A 384 -11.91 -8.35 -10.55
CA LYS A 384 -10.58 -7.75 -10.55
C LYS A 384 -10.60 -6.43 -9.79
N GLU A 385 -9.55 -6.20 -9.01
CA GLU A 385 -9.34 -4.97 -8.26
C GLU A 385 -7.88 -4.55 -8.31
N GLU A 386 -7.62 -3.25 -8.25
CA GLU A 386 -6.25 -2.71 -8.32
C GLU A 386 -5.36 -3.25 -7.20
N ARG A 387 -5.87 -3.30 -5.96
CA ARG A 387 -5.11 -3.76 -4.78
C ARG A 387 -4.66 -5.21 -4.84
N PHE A 388 -5.26 -6.06 -5.68
CA PHE A 388 -4.81 -7.45 -5.85
C PHE A 388 -3.43 -7.54 -6.51
N MET A 389 -2.99 -6.49 -7.19
CA MET A 389 -1.66 -6.44 -7.80
C MET A 389 -0.54 -5.94 -6.88
N TYR A 390 -0.87 -5.35 -5.72
CA TYR A 390 0.13 -4.82 -4.78
C TYR A 390 1.24 -5.82 -4.42
N PRO A 391 0.96 -7.12 -4.18
CA PRO A 391 1.97 -8.11 -3.80
C PRO A 391 3.20 -8.20 -4.73
N ILE A 392 3.06 -7.83 -6.01
CA ILE A 392 4.13 -7.94 -7.02
C ILE A 392 4.73 -6.60 -7.43
N TYR A 393 4.30 -5.47 -6.89
CA TYR A 393 4.76 -4.15 -7.32
C TYR A 393 6.30 -4.00 -7.30
N PRO A 394 7.01 -4.40 -6.23
CA PRO A 394 8.47 -4.37 -6.23
C PRO A 394 9.12 -5.34 -7.23
N LEU A 395 8.47 -6.48 -7.50
CA LEU A 395 8.94 -7.50 -8.42
C LEU A 395 8.79 -7.05 -9.88
N LEU A 396 7.76 -6.25 -10.21
CA LEU A 396 7.62 -5.60 -11.52
C LEU A 396 8.77 -4.64 -11.79
N CYS A 397 9.13 -3.80 -10.81
CA CYS A 397 10.31 -2.93 -10.91
C CYS A 397 11.61 -3.74 -11.08
N PHE A 398 11.73 -4.89 -10.43
CA PHE A 398 12.88 -5.78 -10.61
C PHE A 398 12.95 -6.37 -12.01
N ASN A 399 11.84 -6.89 -12.53
CA ASN A 399 11.77 -7.42 -13.89
C ASN A 399 12.11 -6.33 -14.92
N ALA A 400 11.58 -5.11 -14.76
CA ALA A 400 11.88 -3.97 -15.61
C ALA A 400 13.37 -3.58 -15.56
N ALA A 401 13.98 -3.57 -14.37
CA ALA A 401 15.40 -3.28 -14.17
C ALA A 401 16.31 -4.33 -14.83
N VAL A 402 15.94 -5.61 -14.76
CA VAL A 402 16.66 -6.69 -15.45
C VAL A 402 16.57 -6.53 -16.96
N THR A 403 15.38 -6.28 -17.51
CA THR A 403 15.19 -6.02 -18.94
C THR A 403 16.05 -4.85 -19.41
N LEU A 404 16.01 -3.72 -18.71
CA LEU A 404 16.80 -2.54 -19.08
C LEU A 404 18.31 -2.83 -19.09
N TYR A 405 18.78 -3.67 -18.15
CA TYR A 405 20.17 -4.12 -18.13
C TYR A 405 20.52 -5.04 -19.31
N LEU A 406 19.63 -5.94 -19.71
CA LEU A 406 19.84 -6.82 -20.88
C LEU A 406 19.83 -6.02 -22.19
N LEU A 407 18.88 -5.11 -22.36
CA LEU A 407 18.81 -4.19 -23.51
C LEU A 407 20.09 -3.37 -23.64
N ARG A 408 20.60 -2.84 -22.52
CA ARG A 408 21.91 -2.19 -22.47
C ARG A 408 23.02 -3.09 -23.01
N GLY A 409 23.01 -4.36 -22.64
CA GLY A 409 23.98 -5.34 -23.12
C GLY A 409 23.92 -5.58 -24.61
N TRP A 410 22.73 -5.65 -25.19
CA TRP A 410 22.58 -5.81 -26.64
C TRP A 410 23.10 -4.58 -27.40
N MET A 411 22.84 -3.38 -26.89
CA MET A 411 23.43 -2.15 -27.45
C MET A 411 24.96 -2.21 -27.42
N GLU A 412 25.56 -2.70 -26.33
CA GLU A 412 27.01 -2.90 -26.22
C GLU A 412 27.52 -3.90 -27.27
N VAL A 413 26.84 -5.05 -27.44
CA VAL A 413 27.20 -6.08 -28.42
C VAL A 413 27.12 -5.57 -29.86
N VAL A 414 26.01 -4.90 -30.21
CA VAL A 414 25.81 -4.32 -31.55
C VAL A 414 26.87 -3.27 -31.83
N TYR A 415 27.14 -2.38 -30.88
CA TYR A 415 28.16 -1.34 -31.05
C TYR A 415 29.56 -1.94 -31.23
N VAL A 416 29.93 -2.98 -30.47
CA VAL A 416 31.22 -3.66 -30.64
C VAL A 416 31.32 -4.31 -32.02
N ARG A 417 30.23 -4.93 -32.50
CA ARG A 417 30.18 -5.53 -33.85
C ARG A 417 30.31 -4.49 -34.96
N VAL A 418 29.69 -3.31 -34.81
CA VAL A 418 29.75 -2.23 -35.80
C VAL A 418 31.11 -1.52 -35.79
N THR A 419 31.67 -1.26 -34.61
CA THR A 419 32.91 -0.49 -34.47
C THR A 419 34.18 -1.33 -34.43
N ASN A 420 34.03 -2.67 -34.41
CA ASN A 420 35.11 -3.65 -34.22
C ASN A 420 36.02 -3.37 -33.02
N SER A 421 35.55 -2.61 -32.01
CA SER A 421 36.39 -2.16 -30.90
C SER A 421 35.64 -2.21 -29.56
N PRO A 422 35.94 -3.20 -28.71
CA PRO A 422 35.50 -3.24 -27.32
C PRO A 422 35.95 -2.00 -26.53
N TYR A 423 37.11 -1.43 -26.89
CA TYR A 423 37.64 -0.23 -26.25
C TYR A 423 36.75 0.99 -26.52
N LYS A 424 36.37 1.24 -27.79
CA LYS A 424 35.45 2.34 -28.13
C LYS A 424 34.10 2.19 -27.43
N ALA A 425 33.54 0.98 -27.42
CA ALA A 425 32.31 0.68 -26.69
C ALA A 425 32.46 0.99 -25.19
N SER A 426 33.61 0.64 -24.62
CA SER A 426 33.94 0.94 -23.23
C SER A 426 34.22 2.42 -22.96
N ARG A 427 34.31 3.31 -23.94
CA ARG A 427 34.46 4.77 -23.69
C ARG A 427 33.17 5.54 -23.97
N SER A 428 32.27 4.97 -24.76
CA SER A 428 30.97 5.54 -25.09
C SER A 428 30.12 5.85 -23.84
N THR A 429 29.47 7.02 -23.86
CA THR A 429 28.45 7.43 -22.88
C THR A 429 27.05 6.99 -23.30
N LEU A 430 26.86 6.62 -24.57
CA LEU A 430 25.57 6.29 -25.20
C LEU A 430 24.72 5.32 -24.35
N PHE A 431 25.30 4.20 -23.93
CA PHE A 431 24.56 3.19 -23.17
C PHE A 431 24.15 3.68 -21.78
N GLY A 432 24.96 4.54 -21.16
CA GLY A 432 24.63 5.19 -19.91
C GLY A 432 23.45 6.15 -20.08
N THR A 433 23.56 7.05 -21.07
CA THR A 433 22.53 8.04 -21.40
C THR A 433 21.22 7.38 -21.79
N ALA A 434 21.23 6.34 -22.64
CA ALA A 434 20.02 5.60 -23.03
C ALA A 434 19.28 5.02 -21.82
N THR A 435 19.98 4.34 -20.91
CA THR A 435 19.36 3.80 -19.68
C THR A 435 18.90 4.90 -18.73
N LEU A 436 19.60 6.03 -18.68
CA LEU A 436 19.22 7.18 -17.86
C LEU A 436 17.93 7.81 -18.36
N VAL A 437 17.80 8.04 -19.68
CA VAL A 437 16.60 8.60 -20.31
C VAL A 437 15.38 7.75 -19.98
N VAL A 438 15.48 6.42 -20.08
CA VAL A 438 14.35 5.52 -19.75
C VAL A 438 13.93 5.64 -18.28
N VAL A 439 14.89 5.63 -17.35
CA VAL A 439 14.59 5.74 -15.91
C VAL A 439 14.02 7.10 -15.55
N VAL A 440 14.59 8.18 -16.08
CA VAL A 440 14.13 9.55 -15.83
C VAL A 440 12.75 9.78 -16.45
N ALA A 441 12.52 9.38 -17.70
CA ALA A 441 11.22 9.53 -18.35
C ALA A 441 10.13 8.76 -17.61
N SER A 442 10.40 7.51 -17.21
CA SER A 442 9.47 6.73 -16.40
C SER A 442 9.18 7.39 -15.04
N GLY A 443 10.22 7.91 -14.35
CA GLY A 443 10.07 8.64 -13.10
C GLY A 443 9.23 9.91 -13.24
N LEU A 444 9.45 10.70 -14.30
CA LEU A 444 8.67 11.92 -14.56
C LEU A 444 7.19 11.59 -14.85
N ILE A 445 6.91 10.54 -15.63
CA ILE A 445 5.54 10.09 -15.89
C ILE A 445 4.87 9.65 -14.58
N SER A 446 5.58 8.90 -13.73
CA SER A 446 5.02 8.47 -12.43
C SER A 446 4.80 9.63 -11.47
N ILE A 447 5.71 10.61 -11.39
CA ILE A 447 5.50 11.83 -10.59
C ILE A 447 4.28 12.60 -11.10
N SER A 448 4.17 12.78 -12.42
CA SER A 448 3.02 13.44 -13.05
C SER A 448 1.70 12.72 -12.74
N ARG A 449 1.69 11.38 -12.73
CA ARG A 449 0.52 10.59 -12.31
C ARG A 449 0.21 10.74 -10.82
N THR A 450 1.22 10.72 -9.95
CA THR A 450 1.04 10.93 -8.51
C THR A 450 0.45 12.30 -8.21
N LEU A 451 0.94 13.34 -8.89
CA LEU A 451 0.41 14.70 -8.78
C LEU A 451 -1.03 14.79 -9.30
N ALA A 452 -1.38 14.05 -10.37
CA ALA A 452 -2.76 13.96 -10.84
C ALA A 452 -3.69 13.37 -9.77
N LEU A 453 -3.26 12.28 -9.12
CA LEU A 453 -4.05 11.66 -8.06
C LEU A 453 -4.30 12.62 -6.89
N TYR A 454 -3.28 13.39 -6.50
CA TYR A 454 -3.42 14.41 -5.46
C TYR A 454 -4.33 15.55 -5.93
N HIS A 455 -3.95 16.30 -6.98
CA HIS A 455 -4.68 17.51 -7.38
C HIS A 455 -6.11 17.27 -7.85
N TYR A 456 -6.43 16.09 -8.38
CA TYR A 456 -7.74 15.83 -8.99
C TYR A 456 -8.71 15.09 -8.06
N TYR A 457 -8.21 14.41 -7.02
CA TYR A 457 -9.02 13.48 -6.22
C TYR A 457 -8.77 13.56 -4.69
N HIS A 458 -8.01 14.55 -4.18
CA HIS A 458 -7.74 14.68 -2.74
C HIS A 458 -8.87 15.34 -1.92
N ALA A 459 -9.84 15.97 -2.60
CA ALA A 459 -10.94 16.70 -1.95
C ALA A 459 -11.64 15.95 -0.80
N PRO A 460 -11.90 14.62 -0.85
CA PRO A 460 -12.47 13.91 0.30
C PRO A 460 -11.64 14.02 1.57
N LEU A 461 -10.31 13.94 1.53
CA LEU A 461 -9.49 14.07 2.76
C LEU A 461 -9.46 15.52 3.26
N ASP A 462 -9.45 16.48 2.34
CA ASP A 462 -9.40 17.91 2.65
C ASP A 462 -10.71 18.43 3.25
N ILE A 463 -11.87 17.95 2.79
CA ILE A 463 -13.18 18.31 3.36
C ILE A 463 -13.29 17.93 4.83
N TYR A 464 -12.91 16.71 5.18
CA TYR A 464 -12.98 16.26 6.57
C TYR A 464 -11.93 17.00 7.43
N GLY A 465 -10.78 17.36 6.84
CA GLY A 465 -9.83 18.27 7.47
C GLY A 465 -10.42 19.67 7.71
N HIS A 466 -11.13 20.23 6.74
CA HIS A 466 -11.76 21.54 6.88
C HIS A 466 -12.90 21.53 7.91
N PHE A 467 -13.67 20.44 7.95
CA PHE A 467 -14.69 20.22 8.97
C PHE A 467 -14.09 20.25 10.38
N GLU A 468 -12.99 19.51 10.60
CA GLU A 468 -12.29 19.44 11.88
C GLU A 468 -11.60 20.76 12.28
N VAL A 469 -10.94 21.45 11.35
CA VAL A 469 -10.07 22.60 11.64
C VAL A 469 -10.79 23.94 11.63
N PHE A 470 -11.85 24.09 10.83
CA PHE A 470 -12.52 25.38 10.65
C PHE A 470 -13.97 25.37 11.13
N GLU A 471 -14.78 24.41 10.66
CA GLU A 471 -16.24 24.45 10.92
C GLU A 471 -16.59 24.10 12.37
N LEU A 472 -15.97 23.07 12.94
CA LEU A 472 -16.25 22.71 14.34
C LEU A 472 -15.73 23.78 15.33
N PRO A 473 -14.51 24.34 15.20
CA PRO A 473 -14.09 25.46 16.03
C PRO A 473 -14.97 26.71 15.89
N ARG A 474 -15.54 26.97 14.71
CA ARG A 474 -16.52 28.07 14.51
C ARG A 474 -17.72 27.90 15.44
N LEU A 475 -18.28 26.69 15.53
CA LEU A 475 -19.40 26.38 16.43
C LEU A 475 -19.05 26.63 17.89
N LEU A 476 -17.87 26.17 18.32
CA LEU A 476 -17.46 26.34 19.71
C LEU A 476 -17.21 27.81 20.07
N ASN A 477 -16.68 28.58 19.12
CA ASN A 477 -16.45 30.01 19.29
C ASN A 477 -17.78 30.78 19.36
N SER A 478 -18.74 30.47 18.47
CA SER A 478 -20.05 31.15 18.46
C SER A 478 -20.86 30.90 19.73
N THR A 479 -20.70 29.75 20.38
CA THR A 479 -21.39 29.43 21.63
C THR A 479 -20.62 29.77 22.91
N GLY A 480 -19.42 30.35 22.79
CA GLY A 480 -18.57 30.67 23.95
C GLY A 480 -18.00 29.45 24.69
N LEU A 481 -17.97 28.28 24.02
CA LEU A 481 -17.35 27.06 24.56
C LEU A 481 -15.83 27.05 24.41
N LEU A 482 -15.28 27.94 23.57
CA LEU A 482 -13.85 28.22 23.54
C LEU A 482 -13.52 29.42 24.42
N PRO A 483 -12.41 29.38 25.17
CA PRO A 483 -11.90 30.56 25.84
C PRO A 483 -11.56 31.63 24.78
N PRO A 484 -11.80 32.92 25.07
CA PRO A 484 -11.46 34.00 24.15
C PRO A 484 -9.95 33.97 23.86
N VAL A 485 -9.60 33.91 22.57
CA VAL A 485 -8.20 33.92 22.13
C VAL A 485 -7.60 35.27 22.45
N GLN A 486 -6.54 35.31 23.26
CA GLN A 486 -5.76 36.52 23.51
C GLN A 486 -5.18 37.00 22.18
N ALA A 487 -5.41 38.27 21.81
CA ALA A 487 -5.22 38.81 20.46
C ALA A 487 -3.76 38.84 19.95
N GLU A 488 -2.77 38.39 20.73
CA GLU A 488 -1.33 38.56 20.44
C GLU A 488 -0.57 37.23 20.22
N VAL A 489 -1.24 36.12 19.93
CA VAL A 489 -0.55 34.85 19.63
C VAL A 489 -0.40 34.68 18.11
N ASP A 490 0.86 34.55 17.66
CA ASP A 490 1.23 34.27 16.26
C ASP A 490 0.47 33.03 15.76
N GLU A 491 0.05 32.98 14.49
CA GLU A 491 -0.78 31.87 13.95
C GLU A 491 -0.13 30.49 14.15
N ARG A 492 1.21 30.46 14.23
CA ARG A 492 2.01 29.25 14.46
C ARG A 492 2.01 28.76 15.92
N ASP A 493 1.64 29.61 16.87
CA ASP A 493 1.66 29.33 18.30
C ASP A 493 0.24 29.15 18.89
N ARG A 494 -0.81 29.13 18.04
CA ARG A 494 -2.17 28.83 18.49
C ARG A 494 -2.23 27.37 18.99
N PRO A 495 -2.65 27.12 20.25
CA PRO A 495 -2.78 25.77 20.76
C PRO A 495 -3.85 25.00 19.99
N ASN A 496 -3.68 23.67 19.88
CA ASN A 496 -4.71 22.80 19.31
C ASN A 496 -6.03 23.01 20.05
N VAL A 497 -7.10 23.30 19.29
CA VAL A 497 -8.44 23.51 19.82
C VAL A 497 -8.96 22.19 20.39
N ASP A 498 -9.38 22.18 21.66
CA ASP A 498 -10.05 21.02 22.24
C ASP A 498 -11.47 20.90 21.67
N LEU A 499 -11.68 19.88 20.84
CA LEU A 499 -12.96 19.58 20.21
C LEU A 499 -13.90 18.74 21.09
N THR A 500 -13.49 18.34 22.30
CA THR A 500 -14.32 17.54 23.22
C THR A 500 -15.72 18.14 23.47
N PRO A 501 -15.90 19.47 23.58
CA PRO A 501 -17.23 20.08 23.78
C PRO A 501 -18.19 19.93 22.58
N ILE A 502 -17.73 19.51 21.39
CA ILE A 502 -18.61 19.29 20.22
C ILE A 502 -19.71 18.25 20.50
N LYS A 503 -19.47 17.31 21.42
CA LYS A 503 -20.48 16.33 21.86
C LYS A 503 -21.79 16.98 22.33
N GLU A 504 -21.73 18.23 22.81
CA GLU A 504 -22.88 18.98 23.32
C GLU A 504 -23.88 19.38 22.22
N PHE A 505 -23.43 19.46 20.97
CA PHE A 505 -24.28 19.78 19.82
C PHE A 505 -24.98 18.54 19.26
N ASN A 506 -24.51 17.33 19.60
CA ASN A 506 -24.99 16.05 19.06
C ASN A 506 -25.13 16.11 17.52
N LEU A 507 -24.04 16.47 16.84
CA LEU A 507 -24.02 16.68 15.39
C LEU A 507 -24.09 15.37 14.62
N ARG A 508 -24.79 15.39 13.50
CA ARG A 508 -24.90 14.29 12.54
C ARG A 508 -24.34 14.72 11.19
N LEU A 509 -23.25 14.06 10.78
CA LEU A 509 -22.64 14.15 9.47
C LEU A 509 -23.15 13.01 8.61
N CYS A 510 -23.85 13.33 7.52
CA CYS A 510 -24.40 12.35 6.62
C CYS A 510 -23.53 12.18 5.36
N VAL A 511 -23.49 10.95 4.87
CA VAL A 511 -22.83 10.59 3.61
C VAL A 511 -23.81 9.78 2.77
N GLY A 512 -24.02 10.20 1.52
CA GLY A 512 -24.92 9.53 0.58
C GLY A 512 -24.15 8.87 -0.56
N LYS A 513 -24.31 9.39 -1.77
CA LYS A 513 -23.68 8.85 -3.01
C LYS A 513 -22.15 8.73 -2.96
N GLU A 514 -21.49 9.53 -2.12
CA GLU A 514 -20.04 9.53 -1.92
C GLU A 514 -19.56 8.60 -0.78
N TRP A 515 -20.39 7.68 -0.28
CA TRP A 515 -20.05 6.77 0.83
C TRP A 515 -18.74 6.00 0.61
N HIS A 516 -18.43 5.63 -0.64
CA HIS A 516 -17.23 4.88 -1.01
C HIS A 516 -15.93 5.71 -0.93
N ARG A 517 -16.04 7.03 -0.72
CA ARG A 517 -14.92 7.95 -0.47
C ARG A 517 -14.86 8.46 0.96
N PHE A 518 -15.74 7.99 1.84
CA PHE A 518 -15.67 8.29 3.26
C PHE A 518 -14.29 7.87 3.80
N PRO A 519 -13.49 8.77 4.41
CA PRO A 519 -12.12 8.44 4.77
C PRO A 519 -11.98 7.73 6.12
N GLY A 520 -13.09 7.52 6.84
CA GLY A 520 -13.14 6.80 8.11
C GLY A 520 -13.27 7.70 9.34
N HIS A 521 -13.74 7.11 10.45
CA HIS A 521 -14.00 7.80 11.73
C HIS A 521 -12.74 8.32 12.42
N TYR A 522 -11.55 7.92 12.00
CA TYR A 522 -10.32 8.55 12.49
C TYR A 522 -10.19 10.02 12.07
N LEU A 523 -10.81 10.41 10.94
CA LEU A 523 -10.79 11.78 10.42
C LEU A 523 -12.07 12.56 10.73
N VAL A 524 -12.95 12.01 11.58
CA VAL A 524 -14.15 12.68 12.07
C VAL A 524 -14.00 12.89 13.57
N PRO A 525 -14.07 14.11 14.12
CA PRO A 525 -13.90 14.33 15.56
C PRO A 525 -14.91 13.59 16.44
N THR A 526 -14.50 13.25 17.67
CA THR A 526 -15.37 12.58 18.63
C THR A 526 -16.55 13.50 19.00
N GLY A 527 -17.77 12.95 19.02
CA GLY A 527 -18.99 13.71 19.30
C GLY A 527 -19.83 14.03 18.06
N VAL A 528 -19.28 13.81 16.87
CA VAL A 528 -20.05 13.82 15.61
C VAL A 528 -20.43 12.39 15.24
N GLY A 529 -21.74 12.13 15.08
CA GLY A 529 -22.25 10.88 14.54
C GLY A 529 -22.19 10.87 13.02
N VAL A 530 -21.70 9.79 12.42
CA VAL A 530 -21.70 9.61 10.96
C VAL A 530 -22.82 8.67 10.58
N GLU A 531 -23.67 9.05 9.64
CA GLU A 531 -24.80 8.23 9.20
C GLU A 531 -24.88 8.17 7.67
N PHE A 532 -25.47 7.11 7.14
CA PHE A 532 -25.75 6.99 5.72
C PHE A 532 -27.15 7.52 5.39
N VAL A 533 -27.26 8.24 4.29
CA VAL A 533 -28.56 8.59 3.69
C VAL A 533 -28.78 7.74 2.46
N LYS A 534 -30.05 7.43 2.17
CA LYS A 534 -30.41 6.62 1.01
C LYS A 534 -29.95 7.32 -0.27
N SER A 535 -29.21 6.60 -1.10
CA SER A 535 -28.72 7.01 -2.43
C SER A 535 -29.16 5.98 -3.48
N ASP A 536 -28.86 6.20 -4.77
CA ASP A 536 -29.24 5.25 -5.83
C ASP A 536 -28.48 3.91 -5.72
N PHE A 537 -27.44 3.86 -4.89
CA PHE A 537 -26.79 2.62 -4.50
C PHE A 537 -27.77 1.69 -3.77
N ALA A 538 -27.96 0.48 -4.33
CA ALA A 538 -28.85 -0.55 -3.81
C ALA A 538 -28.08 -1.81 -3.35
N GLY A 539 -26.79 -1.67 -3.06
CA GLY A 539 -25.99 -2.72 -2.41
C GLY A 539 -26.01 -2.59 -0.89
N LEU A 540 -25.33 -3.52 -0.22
CA LEU A 540 -25.22 -3.51 1.24
C LEU A 540 -24.20 -2.46 1.69
N LEU A 541 -24.64 -1.51 2.52
CA LEU A 541 -23.74 -0.61 3.24
C LEU A 541 -23.25 -1.21 4.57
N PRO A 542 -22.13 -0.71 5.11
CA PRO A 542 -21.66 -1.09 6.44
C PRO A 542 -22.66 -0.72 7.54
N ALA A 543 -22.83 -1.61 8.52
CA ALA A 543 -23.63 -1.35 9.72
C ALA A 543 -22.79 -0.65 10.79
N HIS A 544 -23.42 -0.04 11.79
CA HIS A 544 -22.69 0.39 12.98
C HIS A 544 -22.27 -0.80 13.85
N PHE A 545 -21.05 -0.76 14.39
CA PHE A 545 -20.70 -1.60 15.53
C PHE A 545 -21.56 -1.24 16.73
N GLN A 546 -21.99 -2.24 17.51
CA GLN A 546 -22.58 -1.97 18.81
C GLN A 546 -21.52 -1.31 19.71
N ARG A 547 -21.82 -0.11 20.19
CA ARG A 547 -20.91 0.65 21.05
C ARG A 547 -20.46 -0.21 22.24
N SER A 548 -19.16 -0.33 22.38
CA SER A 548 -18.54 -1.18 23.39
C SER A 548 -17.50 -0.40 24.17
N PHE A 549 -17.51 -0.52 25.48
CA PHE A 549 -16.52 0.07 26.38
C PHE A 549 -15.70 -1.04 27.02
N GLY A 550 -14.39 -0.83 27.14
CA GLY A 550 -13.49 -1.82 27.72
C GLY A 550 -12.26 -2.12 26.86
N PRO A 551 -11.45 -3.09 27.29
CA PRO A 551 -10.25 -3.48 26.56
C PRO A 551 -10.59 -4.18 25.24
N TRP A 552 -9.62 -4.24 24.33
CA TRP A 552 -9.84 -4.73 22.95
C TRP A 552 -10.40 -6.17 22.90
N TRP A 553 -10.06 -7.03 23.86
CA TRP A 553 -10.45 -8.44 23.89
C TRP A 553 -11.88 -8.69 24.40
N ASP A 554 -12.51 -7.71 25.05
CA ASP A 554 -13.85 -7.83 25.65
C ASP A 554 -14.89 -6.93 24.96
N ARG A 555 -14.60 -6.48 23.73
CA ARG A 555 -15.55 -5.68 22.95
C ARG A 555 -16.67 -6.58 22.42
N GLN A 556 -17.83 -6.57 23.07
CA GLN A 556 -18.98 -7.40 22.71
C GLN A 556 -19.51 -7.13 21.30
N GLY A 557 -19.31 -5.92 20.76
CA GLY A 557 -19.73 -5.56 19.41
C GLY A 557 -19.09 -6.40 18.29
N SER A 558 -17.87 -6.95 18.48
CA SER A 558 -17.24 -7.84 17.48
C SER A 558 -17.79 -9.27 17.49
N LYS A 559 -18.59 -9.62 18.51
CA LYS A 559 -19.18 -10.95 18.71
C LYS A 559 -20.64 -11.00 18.27
N GLN A 560 -21.14 -9.96 17.61
CA GLN A 560 -22.52 -9.84 17.19
C GLN A 560 -22.62 -9.56 15.70
N THR A 561 -23.64 -10.15 15.07
CA THR A 561 -23.97 -9.90 13.67
C THR A 561 -25.27 -9.09 13.63
N PRO A 562 -25.23 -7.81 13.22
CA PRO A 562 -26.43 -7.04 12.91
C PRO A 562 -27.37 -7.76 11.94
N ALA A 563 -28.68 -7.70 12.19
CA ALA A 563 -29.69 -8.47 11.44
C ALA A 563 -29.71 -8.19 9.92
N GLY A 564 -29.39 -6.97 9.49
CA GLY A 564 -29.38 -6.59 8.06
C GLY A 564 -28.15 -7.04 7.26
N LEU A 565 -27.07 -7.48 7.92
CA LEU A 565 -25.86 -7.87 7.22
C LEU A 565 -26.00 -9.26 6.57
N ASN A 566 -25.57 -9.37 5.31
CA ASN A 566 -25.68 -10.57 4.49
C ASN A 566 -24.49 -10.72 3.53
N ASP A 567 -24.22 -11.94 3.06
CA ASP A 567 -23.13 -12.27 2.12
C ASP A 567 -23.55 -12.20 0.64
N LEU A 568 -24.71 -11.59 0.37
CA LEU A 568 -25.34 -11.50 -0.95
C LEU A 568 -25.43 -10.05 -1.47
N ASN A 569 -24.78 -9.10 -0.77
CA ASN A 569 -24.79 -7.68 -1.12
C ASN A 569 -26.21 -7.10 -1.28
N GLN A 570 -27.17 -7.66 -0.55
CA GLN A 570 -28.55 -7.18 -0.55
C GLN A 570 -28.65 -5.96 0.35
N GLU A 571 -29.29 -4.91 -0.15
CA GLU A 571 -29.53 -3.69 0.60
C GLU A 571 -30.27 -3.93 1.92
N ALA A 572 -29.84 -3.21 2.97
CA ALA A 572 -30.49 -3.16 4.27
C ALA A 572 -30.99 -1.74 4.53
N GLN A 573 -32.32 -1.55 4.55
CA GLN A 573 -32.94 -0.22 4.66
C GLN A 573 -32.74 0.41 6.05
N GLU A 574 -32.56 -0.41 7.07
CA GLU A 574 -32.32 0.02 8.46
C GLU A 574 -30.98 0.74 8.67
N PHE A 575 -30.08 0.73 7.69
CA PHE A 575 -28.79 1.43 7.76
C PHE A 575 -28.87 2.89 7.31
N TYR A 576 -30.03 3.32 6.81
CA TYR A 576 -30.23 4.69 6.36
C TYR A 576 -30.97 5.53 7.40
N VAL A 577 -30.60 6.81 7.48
CA VAL A 577 -31.37 7.84 8.17
C VAL A 577 -32.04 8.78 7.16
N PRO A 578 -33.16 9.42 7.52
CA PRO A 578 -33.75 10.49 6.70
C PRO A 578 -32.77 11.66 6.53
N VAL A 579 -32.71 12.24 5.34
CA VAL A 579 -31.80 13.35 5.00
C VAL A 579 -32.10 14.59 5.85
N GLU A 580 -33.36 14.79 6.20
CA GLU A 580 -33.85 15.90 7.03
C GLU A 580 -33.32 15.85 8.46
N SER A 581 -32.76 14.70 8.87
CA SER A 581 -32.14 14.53 10.19
C SER A 581 -30.67 14.94 10.24
N CYS A 582 -30.06 15.22 9.08
CA CYS A 582 -28.65 15.53 8.93
C CYS A 582 -28.36 17.00 9.23
N ASP A 583 -27.31 17.26 10.01
CA ASP A 583 -26.85 18.64 10.26
C ASP A 583 -25.80 19.06 9.23
N TYR A 584 -24.97 18.10 8.81
CA TYR A 584 -24.01 18.25 7.73
C TYR A 584 -24.19 17.13 6.71
N LEU A 585 -23.90 17.41 5.44
CA LEU A 585 -23.96 16.45 4.35
C LEU A 585 -22.74 16.63 3.44
N VAL A 586 -22.10 15.52 3.08
CA VAL A 586 -21.07 15.51 2.04
C VAL A 586 -21.71 15.18 0.70
N ASP A 587 -21.52 16.06 -0.27
CA ASP A 587 -22.10 15.93 -1.61
C ASP A 587 -21.06 16.22 -2.71
N LEU A 588 -21.24 15.62 -3.88
CA LEU A 588 -20.46 15.90 -5.09
C LEU A 588 -21.41 16.35 -6.19
N ASP A 589 -21.27 17.60 -6.63
CA ASP A 589 -22.08 18.15 -7.72
C ASP A 589 -21.22 18.41 -8.95
N PHE A 590 -21.77 18.15 -10.14
CA PHE A 590 -21.12 18.48 -11.41
C PHE A 590 -21.95 19.56 -12.14
N PRO A 591 -21.67 20.86 -11.92
CA PRO A 591 -22.51 21.94 -12.43
C PRO A 591 -22.68 21.97 -13.95
N TYR A 592 -21.63 21.59 -14.69
CA TYR A 592 -21.64 21.55 -16.15
C TYR A 592 -22.36 20.33 -16.73
N HIS A 593 -22.40 19.23 -15.97
CA HIS A 593 -23.02 17.96 -16.36
C HIS A 593 -23.91 17.43 -15.23
N PRO A 594 -25.00 18.15 -14.91
CA PRO A 594 -25.79 17.87 -13.73
C PRO A 594 -26.56 16.56 -13.88
N THR A 595 -26.43 15.69 -12.89
CA THR A 595 -27.23 14.48 -12.72
C THR A 595 -28.04 14.59 -11.43
N SER A 596 -29.31 14.17 -11.49
CA SER A 596 -30.20 14.16 -10.32
C SER A 596 -31.13 12.96 -10.41
N SER A 597 -31.35 12.32 -9.27
CA SER A 597 -32.39 11.33 -9.08
C SER A 597 -33.28 11.71 -7.89
N ARG A 598 -34.31 10.92 -7.62
CA ARG A 598 -35.14 11.10 -6.42
C ARG A 598 -34.35 10.89 -5.12
N GLN A 599 -33.35 10.01 -5.12
CA GLN A 599 -32.54 9.68 -3.94
C GLN A 599 -31.20 10.45 -3.93
N GLU A 600 -30.79 10.99 -5.07
CA GLU A 600 -29.60 11.83 -5.22
C GLU A 600 -29.97 13.17 -5.88
N PRO A 601 -30.76 14.03 -5.22
CA PRO A 601 -30.93 15.39 -5.65
C PRO A 601 -29.61 16.17 -5.52
N ARG A 602 -29.52 17.30 -6.19
CA ARG A 602 -28.33 18.16 -6.18
C ARG A 602 -28.34 19.04 -4.93
N TYR A 603 -27.98 18.46 -3.78
CA TYR A 603 -28.01 19.15 -2.50
C TYR A 603 -27.14 20.42 -2.48
N ALA A 604 -26.04 20.44 -3.22
CA ALA A 604 -25.14 21.58 -3.26
C ALA A 604 -25.73 22.87 -3.87
N ILE A 605 -26.86 22.78 -4.59
CA ILE A 605 -27.56 23.95 -5.18
C ILE A 605 -28.89 24.26 -4.48
N ASP A 606 -29.28 23.46 -3.50
CA ASP A 606 -30.51 23.64 -2.73
C ASP A 606 -30.26 24.63 -1.58
N GLU A 607 -30.23 25.92 -1.93
CA GLU A 607 -29.91 27.02 -1.01
C GLU A 607 -30.99 27.24 0.08
N ASP A 608 -32.19 26.68 -0.10
CA ASP A 608 -33.28 26.77 0.88
C ASP A 608 -32.97 25.95 2.15
N VAL A 609 -32.22 24.86 2.01
CA VAL A 609 -31.90 23.92 3.11
C VAL A 609 -30.40 23.91 3.41
N TRP A 610 -29.56 23.94 2.37
CA TRP A 610 -28.14 23.63 2.47
C TRP A 610 -27.26 24.83 2.14
N GLN A 611 -26.41 25.19 3.10
CA GLN A 611 -25.34 26.13 2.89
C GLN A 611 -24.03 25.42 2.53
N ARG A 612 -23.36 25.91 1.50
CA ARG A 612 -22.03 25.45 1.09
C ARG A 612 -20.97 25.98 2.05
N VAL A 613 -20.54 25.15 3.01
CA VAL A 613 -19.49 25.51 4.00
C VAL A 613 -18.13 25.60 3.31
N VAL A 614 -17.78 24.57 2.56
CA VAL A 614 -16.57 24.50 1.75
C VAL A 614 -16.82 23.60 0.56
N CYS A 615 -16.31 24.00 -0.60
CA CYS A 615 -16.32 23.18 -1.80
C CYS A 615 -14.94 23.20 -2.45
N LEU A 616 -14.48 22.02 -2.86
CA LEU A 616 -13.17 21.82 -3.47
C LEU A 616 -13.35 21.18 -4.85
N PRO A 617 -12.50 21.52 -5.82
CA PRO A 617 -12.59 20.97 -7.16
C PRO A 617 -12.33 19.46 -7.13
N PHE A 618 -13.18 18.71 -7.82
CA PHE A 618 -13.05 17.27 -7.99
C PHE A 618 -13.25 16.91 -9.46
N LEU A 619 -12.31 16.16 -10.03
CA LEU A 619 -12.27 15.95 -11.48
C LEU A 619 -13.49 15.16 -11.98
N ASP A 620 -14.20 15.72 -12.96
CA ASP A 620 -15.18 14.97 -13.74
C ASP A 620 -14.44 14.07 -14.71
N ALA A 621 -14.23 12.83 -14.29
CA ALA A 621 -13.52 11.86 -15.10
C ALA A 621 -14.29 11.53 -16.39
N ALA A 622 -15.62 11.55 -16.41
CA ALA A 622 -16.42 11.16 -17.56
C ALA A 622 -16.27 12.14 -18.72
N HIS A 623 -16.20 13.43 -18.41
CA HIS A 623 -16.12 14.51 -19.41
C HIS A 623 -14.69 15.06 -19.62
N SER A 624 -13.71 14.60 -18.85
CA SER A 624 -12.30 14.96 -19.06
C SER A 624 -11.56 14.03 -20.05
N PRO A 625 -10.67 14.55 -20.91
CA PRO A 625 -9.85 13.73 -21.82
C PRO A 625 -8.94 12.74 -21.07
N LYS A 626 -8.82 11.52 -21.61
CA LYS A 626 -8.05 10.42 -20.98
C LYS A 626 -6.61 10.80 -20.62
N LEU A 627 -5.92 11.56 -21.47
CA LEU A 627 -4.52 11.93 -21.25
C LEU A 627 -4.37 12.93 -20.09
N THR A 628 -5.16 14.00 -20.10
CA THR A 628 -5.06 15.12 -19.14
C THR A 628 -5.67 14.79 -17.78
N ARG A 629 -6.64 13.87 -17.72
CA ARG A 629 -7.13 13.30 -16.45
C ARG A 629 -6.18 12.28 -15.84
N THR A 630 -5.35 11.63 -16.67
CA THR A 630 -4.40 10.63 -16.21
C THR A 630 -3.14 11.27 -15.64
N LEU A 631 -2.63 12.31 -16.29
CA LEU A 631 -1.36 12.95 -15.99
C LEU A 631 -1.56 14.41 -15.61
N TRP A 632 -0.76 14.87 -14.64
CA TRP A 632 -0.74 16.28 -14.24
C TRP A 632 0.47 16.99 -14.84
N ILE A 633 0.22 18.11 -15.50
CA ILE A 633 1.25 19.02 -16.01
C ILE A 633 0.85 20.43 -15.58
N PRO A 634 1.79 21.24 -15.06
CA PRO A 634 1.47 22.61 -14.67
C PRO A 634 1.11 23.47 -15.89
N GLY A 635 0.28 24.49 -15.67
CA GLY A 635 -0.08 25.48 -16.68
C GLY A 635 -1.54 25.41 -17.12
N SER A 636 -2.12 26.59 -17.36
CA SER A 636 -3.55 26.74 -17.68
C SER A 636 -3.96 25.95 -18.93
N TRP A 637 -3.14 25.88 -19.98
CA TRP A 637 -3.47 25.13 -21.20
C TRP A 637 -3.71 23.64 -20.98
N TRP A 638 -2.99 23.02 -20.03
CA TRP A 638 -3.22 21.61 -19.69
C TRP A 638 -4.45 21.45 -18.82
N GLN A 639 -4.55 22.28 -17.78
CA GLN A 639 -5.60 22.19 -16.78
C GLN A 639 -6.98 22.58 -17.34
N SER A 640 -7.04 23.53 -18.28
CA SER A 640 -8.29 23.98 -18.91
C SER A 640 -8.95 22.94 -19.83
N LYS A 641 -8.28 21.80 -20.07
CA LYS A 641 -8.87 20.69 -20.84
C LYS A 641 -9.65 19.72 -19.98
N ASN A 642 -9.46 19.77 -18.67
CA ASN A 642 -10.18 18.95 -17.72
C ASN A 642 -11.39 19.70 -17.18
N GLU A 643 -12.44 18.96 -16.87
CA GLU A 643 -13.63 19.47 -16.23
C GLU A 643 -13.68 19.03 -14.77
N PHE A 644 -14.25 19.87 -13.92
CA PHE A 644 -14.30 19.68 -12.49
C PHE A 644 -15.72 19.93 -11.97
N GLY A 645 -16.12 19.11 -11.01
CA GLY A 645 -17.26 19.34 -10.14
C GLY A 645 -16.82 19.90 -8.78
N ASP A 646 -17.81 20.15 -7.95
CA ASP A 646 -17.68 20.68 -6.60
C ASP A 646 -17.94 19.55 -5.59
N TYR A 647 -16.88 19.06 -4.95
CA TYR A 647 -17.01 18.19 -3.78
C TYR A 647 -17.20 19.10 -2.57
N CYS A 648 -18.31 19.00 -1.87
CA CYS A 648 -18.78 19.98 -0.90
C CYS A 648 -19.11 19.38 0.46
N LEU A 649 -18.85 20.16 1.50
CA LEU A 649 -19.44 20.01 2.82
C LEU A 649 -20.59 21.01 2.92
N LEU A 650 -21.78 20.47 3.08
CA LEU A 650 -23.02 21.22 3.20
C LEU A 650 -23.45 21.24 4.66
N ARG A 651 -24.03 22.37 5.08
CA ARG A 651 -24.60 22.57 6.41
C ARG A 651 -26.08 22.87 6.29
N ASN A 652 -26.90 22.18 7.08
CA ASN A 652 -28.30 22.53 7.23
C ASN A 652 -28.39 23.78 8.12
N GLU A 653 -28.78 24.93 7.54
CA GLU A 653 -28.74 26.21 8.23
C GLU A 653 -29.66 26.24 9.45
N GLU A 654 -30.92 25.85 9.28
CA GLU A 654 -31.93 25.92 10.32
C GLU A 654 -31.56 25.03 11.52
N ARG A 655 -31.19 23.77 11.25
CA ARG A 655 -30.87 22.79 12.30
C ARG A 655 -29.61 23.14 13.08
N VAL A 656 -28.54 23.53 12.37
CA VAL A 656 -27.29 23.89 13.04
C VAL A 656 -27.47 25.18 13.83
N HIS A 657 -28.21 26.16 13.31
CA HIS A 657 -28.49 27.40 14.03
C HIS A 657 -29.37 27.18 15.27
N GLU A 658 -30.35 26.27 15.23
CA GLU A 658 -31.12 25.86 16.41
C GLU A 658 -30.21 25.22 17.48
N LYS A 659 -29.30 24.33 17.08
CA LYS A 659 -28.33 23.69 17.99
C LYS A 659 -27.35 24.71 18.58
N GLU A 660 -26.85 25.64 17.80
CA GLU A 660 -26.01 26.75 18.28
C GLU A 660 -26.74 27.56 19.35
N ARG A 661 -27.98 27.99 19.09
CA ARG A 661 -28.81 28.74 20.05
C ARG A 661 -29.03 27.96 21.35
N ARG A 662 -29.39 26.69 21.24
CA ARG A 662 -29.63 25.81 22.39
C ARG A 662 -28.38 25.64 23.26
N VAL A 663 -27.22 25.42 22.63
CA VAL A 663 -25.96 25.27 23.35
C VAL A 663 -25.52 26.60 23.96
N ALA A 664 -25.61 27.71 23.22
CA ALA A 664 -25.25 29.04 23.71
C ALA A 664 -26.11 29.45 24.93
N ALA A 665 -27.42 29.24 24.87
CA ALA A 665 -28.33 29.53 25.98
C ALA A 665 -27.94 28.77 27.25
N ARG A 666 -27.64 27.48 27.10
CA ARG A 666 -27.17 26.63 28.21
C ARG A 666 -25.82 27.07 28.77
N VAL A 667 -24.88 27.51 27.92
CA VAL A 667 -23.57 28.05 28.36
C VAL A 667 -23.73 29.36 29.11
N GLN A 668 -24.69 30.21 28.70
CA GLN A 668 -24.99 31.49 29.33
C GLN A 668 -25.88 31.37 30.58
N GLY A 669 -26.35 30.16 30.93
CA GLY A 669 -27.23 29.94 32.08
C GLY A 669 -28.65 30.48 31.89
N VAL A 670 -29.10 30.61 30.64
CA VAL A 670 -30.45 31.03 30.27
C VAL A 670 -31.22 29.79 29.85
N ASP A 671 -32.05 29.24 30.73
CA ASP A 671 -32.93 28.12 30.39
C ASP A 671 -34.11 28.63 29.54
N PHE A 672 -34.42 27.90 28.46
CA PHE A 672 -35.59 28.10 27.59
C PHE A 672 -36.74 27.19 27.99
#